data_AF-C0ZX71-F1
#
_entry.id   AF-C0ZX71-F1
#
_cell.length_a   1.000
_cell.length_b   1.000
_cell.length_c   1.000
_cell.angle_alpha   90.00
_cell.angle_beta   90.00
_cell.angle_gamma   90.00
#
_symmetry.space_group_name_H-M   'P 1'
#
loop_
_entity.id
_entity.type
_entity.pdbx_description
1 polymer ?
#
loop_
_entity_poly.entity_id
_entity_poly.type
_entity_poly.pdbx_seq_one_letter_code
_entity_poly.pdbx_strand_id
1 'polypeptide(L)'
;MVALKINLADIGGRPVSSTRAVFLSAPAHRPSVSVDGRVITTTPYPVDVVAGLATVTVEPGELVVEIRGGLADSRPKRISVPNGVEEVTLQDLLESAYVYEPPVVSLVKQYLDDTKAARDTAVTAAESVGDIADDVAQITEDRAAAELARDEARESAEEASESRGLAAVAAVSAGDSSTLAGQHETAAAGHASNASSSATAADQSESAAAQHEVNAETAADLAVQTAAGIQDVAADAAQVAADRQAVESAASAVATDRQTVTDARGVVVTAKDDVEQVKLDVHQVKSSIENTATLVDQTLTQYGAQFVTERELSQQAVTDATTQAQRAEDAAEGIVAGSVLDNAVTTPKIADAAVTKSKTSPTVQASLDKADGAVQEGDTRLTNARTPTAHSHAVADVTGLQGALDGKAPASHSHSESQVTGLTAKLAALQPLSEKGQANGYAPLDATGKLAAAYQPSYVDDVLEYANLAAFPSTGETGKIYTSLANNRIYRWSGSTYIEIAPSPGSTDVVPEGATNKYFTDARALAAAKAGLQVPYPVALAATLGTRKPGMTELVTGTGPLADAVTFSKMILTFETADASGDTVVQILKNGGVVAGTALTCSAAAQAGAIAGRTATGTWSFAAGDVLTVQIVSVGNTPGKGLTVSLAGKAGIPA
;
A
#
# COMPACT_ATOMS: atom_id res chain seq x y z
N MET A 1 76.52 95.27 103.22
CA MET A 1 77.87 94.83 102.83
C MET A 1 78.26 93.70 103.77
N VAL A 2 78.65 92.54 103.24
CA VAL A 2 79.06 91.33 103.97
C VAL A 2 80.52 91.06 103.64
N ALA A 3 81.38 90.86 104.63
CA ALA A 3 82.74 90.43 104.40
C ALA A 3 82.76 88.93 104.04
N LEU A 4 83.00 88.62 102.77
CA LEU A 4 83.23 87.25 102.32
C LEU A 4 84.69 86.89 102.57
N LYS A 5 84.91 86.00 103.53
CA LYS A 5 86.22 85.38 103.76
C LYS A 5 86.39 84.20 102.83
N ILE A 6 87.41 84.30 101.98
CA ILE A 6 87.83 83.27 101.06
C ILE A 6 89.09 82.66 101.64
N ASN A 7 88.98 81.42 102.09
CA ASN A 7 90.12 80.55 102.34
C ASN A 7 90.07 79.42 101.34
N LEU A 8 90.99 79.41 100.38
CA LEU A 8 91.02 78.37 99.36
C LEU A 8 91.31 76.99 99.96
N ALA A 9 91.96 76.88 101.12
CA ALA A 9 92.26 75.59 101.75
C ALA A 9 91.00 74.87 102.25
N ASP A 10 90.03 75.60 102.78
CA ASP A 10 88.80 75.03 103.39
C ASP A 10 87.86 74.40 102.34
N ILE A 11 88.04 74.78 101.08
CA ILE A 11 87.29 74.26 99.93
C ILE A 11 88.15 73.36 99.02
N GLY A 12 89.27 72.85 99.54
CA GLY A 12 90.13 71.86 98.86
C GLY A 12 91.16 72.43 97.88
N GLY A 13 91.48 73.72 97.95
CA GLY A 13 92.47 74.42 97.11
C GLY A 13 93.86 74.57 97.74
N ARG A 14 94.86 74.90 96.92
CA ARG A 14 96.26 75.18 97.32
C ARG A 14 96.44 76.66 97.69
N PRO A 15 97.19 76.99 98.76
CA PRO A 15 97.45 78.38 99.16
C PRO A 15 98.45 79.05 98.22
N VAL A 16 97.93 79.81 97.24
CA VAL A 16 98.73 80.56 96.26
C VAL A 16 98.62 82.06 96.48
N SER A 17 99.68 82.81 96.17
CA SER A 17 99.64 84.27 96.05
C SER A 17 99.56 84.64 94.58
N SER A 18 98.38 85.04 94.10
CA SER A 18 98.15 85.40 92.71
C SER A 18 97.21 86.59 92.62
N THR A 19 97.56 87.55 91.78
CA THR A 19 96.63 88.60 91.38
C THR A 19 95.53 87.97 90.52
N ARG A 20 94.27 88.40 90.73
CA ARG A 20 93.05 87.97 90.02
C ARG A 20 92.76 86.46 90.11
N ALA A 21 92.94 85.85 91.28
CA ALA A 21 92.75 84.41 91.46
C ALA A 21 91.28 83.99 91.63
N VAL A 22 90.43 84.86 92.19
CA VAL A 22 88.99 84.61 92.35
C VAL A 22 88.21 85.70 91.63
N PHE A 23 87.18 85.32 90.89
CA PHE A 23 86.29 86.24 90.22
C PHE A 23 84.90 86.12 90.84
N LEU A 24 84.36 87.26 91.24
CA LEU A 24 83.03 87.36 91.80
C LEU A 24 82.14 88.14 90.84
N SER A 25 81.00 87.59 90.48
CA SER A 25 80.00 88.28 89.66
C SER A 25 78.58 87.98 90.13
N ALA A 26 77.64 88.87 89.81
CA ALA A 26 76.23 88.53 89.94
C ALA A 26 75.77 87.68 88.73
N PRO A 27 74.89 86.67 88.89
CA PRO A 27 74.39 85.85 87.77
C PRO A 27 73.51 86.64 86.79
N ALA A 28 72.92 87.76 87.23
CA ALA A 28 72.18 88.72 86.42
C ALA A 28 72.34 90.13 87.02
N HIS A 29 72.16 91.20 86.21
CA HIS A 29 72.14 92.58 86.73
C HIS A 29 71.05 92.72 87.79
N ARG A 30 71.39 93.23 88.96
CA ARG A 30 70.42 93.42 90.05
C ARG A 30 70.66 94.73 90.81
N PRO A 31 69.62 95.36 91.39
CA PRO A 31 69.81 96.53 92.23
C PRO A 31 70.70 96.20 93.43
N SER A 32 71.54 97.17 93.81
CA SER A 32 72.35 97.11 95.03
C SER A 32 71.44 97.18 96.25
N VAL A 33 71.62 96.26 97.19
CA VAL A 33 70.88 96.20 98.46
C VAL A 33 71.56 97.01 99.55
N SER A 34 72.79 97.47 99.34
CA SER A 34 73.54 98.26 100.34
C SER A 34 73.76 99.73 99.98
N VAL A 35 73.55 100.12 98.71
CA VAL A 35 73.61 101.52 98.26
C VAL A 35 72.42 101.81 97.34
N ASP A 36 71.51 102.67 97.79
CA ASP A 36 70.31 103.03 97.03
C ASP A 36 70.67 103.70 95.68
N GLY A 37 69.94 103.36 94.63
CA GLY A 37 70.16 103.85 93.26
C GLY A 37 71.34 103.25 92.48
N ARG A 38 72.11 102.28 93.03
CA ARG A 38 73.18 101.56 92.28
C ARG A 38 72.72 100.19 91.79
N VAL A 39 73.35 99.69 90.72
CA VAL A 39 73.12 98.35 90.15
C VAL A 39 74.42 97.54 90.22
N ILE A 40 74.35 96.31 90.74
CA ILE A 40 75.45 95.35 90.67
C ILE A 40 75.47 94.75 89.27
N THR A 41 76.59 94.90 88.58
CA THR A 41 76.75 94.40 87.22
C THR A 41 77.18 92.93 87.22
N THR A 42 76.96 92.24 86.10
CA THR A 42 77.48 90.88 85.87
C THR A 42 78.98 90.86 85.56
N THR A 43 79.65 92.03 85.48
CA THR A 43 81.09 92.13 85.21
C THR A 43 81.89 91.45 86.32
N PRO A 44 82.72 90.44 86.01
CA PRO A 44 83.53 89.75 87.01
C PRO A 44 84.51 90.70 87.69
N TYR A 45 84.37 90.83 89.01
CA TYR A 45 85.29 91.55 89.87
C TYR A 45 86.43 90.61 90.29
N PRO A 46 87.67 90.84 89.82
CA PRO A 46 88.81 90.03 90.24
C PRO A 46 89.21 90.38 91.68
N VAL A 47 89.42 89.34 92.48
CA VAL A 47 89.92 89.42 93.85
C VAL A 47 91.32 88.81 93.86
N ASP A 48 92.26 89.60 94.35
CA ASP A 48 93.64 89.16 94.57
C ASP A 48 93.70 88.31 95.84
N VAL A 49 94.40 87.19 95.76
CA VAL A 49 94.55 86.25 96.88
C VAL A 49 96.01 86.24 97.28
N VAL A 50 96.30 86.36 98.58
CA VAL A 50 97.66 86.28 99.15
C VAL A 50 97.71 85.07 100.07
N ALA A 51 98.60 84.12 99.79
CA ALA A 51 98.74 82.85 100.50
C ALA A 51 97.42 82.05 100.64
N GLY A 52 96.55 82.08 99.63
CA GLY A 52 95.26 81.37 99.64
C GLY A 52 94.12 82.07 100.38
N LEU A 53 94.39 83.23 100.97
CA LEU A 53 93.41 84.01 101.73
C LEU A 53 93.04 85.30 101.00
N ALA A 54 91.75 85.62 100.97
CA ALA A 54 91.25 86.92 100.57
C ALA A 54 90.02 87.28 101.41
N THR A 55 89.89 88.56 101.75
CA THR A 55 88.67 89.10 102.33
C THR A 55 88.16 90.16 101.39
N VAL A 56 86.93 89.99 100.92
CA VAL A 56 86.30 90.91 99.98
C VAL A 56 84.89 91.23 100.48
N THR A 57 84.56 92.51 100.46
CA THR A 57 83.22 92.95 100.86
C THR A 57 82.28 92.78 99.67
N VAL A 58 81.28 91.92 99.81
CA VAL A 58 80.25 91.65 98.80
C VAL A 58 78.87 92.08 99.29
N GLU A 59 77.92 92.23 98.39
CA GLU A 59 76.54 92.46 98.79
C GLU A 59 75.77 91.13 98.96
N PRO A 60 74.79 91.10 99.88
CA PRO A 60 73.85 89.99 99.98
C PRO A 60 73.14 89.65 98.66
N GLY A 61 72.76 88.38 98.51
CA GLY A 61 72.06 87.80 97.37
C GLY A 61 72.92 86.79 96.58
N GLU A 62 72.35 86.17 95.55
CA GLU A 62 73.04 85.22 94.67
C GLU A 62 74.33 85.77 94.06
N LEU A 63 75.44 85.07 94.27
CA LEU A 63 76.75 85.39 93.72
C LEU A 63 77.24 84.18 92.93
N VAL A 64 77.92 84.44 91.83
CA VAL A 64 78.69 83.45 91.11
C VAL A 64 80.15 83.61 91.50
N VAL A 65 80.72 82.54 92.05
CA VAL A 65 82.13 82.48 92.40
C VAL A 65 82.84 81.59 91.39
N GLU A 66 83.86 82.15 90.76
CA GLU A 66 84.73 81.42 89.84
C GLU A 66 86.19 81.54 90.33
N ILE A 67 86.78 80.41 90.69
CA ILE A 67 88.15 80.36 91.21
C ILE A 67 89.07 79.91 90.06
N ARG A 68 89.95 80.80 89.60
CA ARG A 68 90.87 80.56 88.47
C ARG A 68 92.32 80.32 88.88
N GLY A 69 92.67 80.61 90.14
CA GLY A 69 93.99 80.31 90.71
C GLY A 69 93.85 79.52 92.01
N GLY A 70 94.59 78.42 92.15
CA GLY A 70 94.67 77.66 93.41
C GLY A 70 93.69 76.49 93.58
N LEU A 71 92.64 76.32 92.75
CA LEU A 71 91.68 75.20 92.84
C LEU A 71 91.55 74.46 91.48
N ALA A 72 91.36 73.13 91.51
CA ALA A 72 91.24 72.32 90.29
C ALA A 72 89.85 72.39 89.62
N ASP A 73 88.78 72.60 90.39
CA ASP A 73 87.44 72.87 89.84
C ASP A 73 87.30 74.36 89.57
N SER A 74 87.39 74.74 88.29
CA SER A 74 87.21 76.12 87.84
C SER A 74 85.80 76.40 87.31
N ARG A 75 84.82 75.49 87.52
CA ARG A 75 83.44 75.74 87.07
C ARG A 75 82.77 76.80 87.97
N PRO A 76 82.10 77.81 87.40
CA PRO A 76 81.39 78.83 88.18
C PRO A 76 80.33 78.18 89.09
N LYS A 77 80.36 78.47 90.39
CA LYS A 77 79.37 77.98 91.36
C LYS A 77 78.42 79.10 91.74
N ARG A 78 77.13 78.79 91.75
CA ARG A 78 76.10 79.71 92.28
C ARG A 78 76.00 79.49 93.78
N ILE A 79 76.22 80.55 94.53
CA ILE A 79 76.04 80.58 95.97
C ILE A 79 75.08 81.71 96.32
N SER A 80 74.41 81.65 97.47
CA SER A 80 73.52 82.72 97.91
C SER A 80 74.09 83.35 99.18
N VAL A 81 74.55 84.60 99.09
CA VAL A 81 75.07 85.33 100.27
C VAL A 81 73.87 85.80 101.11
N PRO A 82 73.68 85.35 102.35
CA PRO A 82 72.54 85.75 103.17
C PRO A 82 72.59 87.24 103.55
N ASN A 83 71.41 87.83 103.76
CA ASN A 83 71.27 89.23 104.18
C ASN A 83 71.29 89.36 105.72
N GLY A 84 71.91 90.42 106.26
CA GLY A 84 71.92 90.71 107.70
C GLY A 84 73.07 90.12 108.53
N VAL A 85 74.06 89.46 107.90
CA VAL A 85 75.29 88.98 108.54
C VAL A 85 76.49 89.85 108.15
N GLU A 86 77.40 90.14 109.09
CA GLU A 86 78.59 90.97 108.83
C GLU A 86 79.70 90.20 108.12
N GLU A 87 79.84 88.90 108.37
CA GLU A 87 80.91 88.04 107.85
C GLU A 87 80.38 86.65 107.50
N VAL A 88 80.80 86.09 106.37
CA VAL A 88 80.51 84.71 105.94
C VAL A 88 81.73 84.07 105.29
N THR A 89 81.87 82.75 105.43
CA THR A 89 82.94 82.00 104.72
C THR A 89 82.43 81.44 103.41
N LEU A 90 83.31 81.30 102.42
CA LEU A 90 82.94 80.67 101.14
C LEU A 90 82.51 79.20 101.29
N GLN A 91 83.02 78.49 102.30
CA GLN A 91 82.68 77.08 102.57
C GLN A 91 81.19 76.93 102.93
N ASP A 92 80.71 77.71 103.92
CA ASP A 92 79.33 77.61 104.42
C ASP A 92 78.31 77.86 103.30
N LEU A 93 78.62 78.83 102.42
CA LEU A 93 77.78 79.19 101.28
C LEU A 93 77.72 78.10 100.22
N LEU A 94 78.76 77.29 100.08
CA LEU A 94 78.79 76.14 99.18
C LEU A 94 78.03 74.94 99.76
N GLU A 95 78.09 74.70 101.07
CA GLU A 95 77.38 73.58 101.73
C GLU A 95 75.86 73.77 101.73
N SER A 96 75.34 75.00 101.92
CA SER A 96 73.89 75.25 101.94
C SER A 96 73.18 75.05 100.59
N ALA A 97 73.94 74.95 99.49
CA ALA A 97 73.40 74.82 98.14
C ALA A 97 73.07 73.37 97.73
N TYR A 98 73.28 72.38 98.60
CA TYR A 98 73.08 70.94 98.31
C TYR A 98 71.88 70.35 99.09
N VAL A 99 70.81 69.91 98.42
CA VAL A 99 69.60 69.28 99.02
C VAL A 99 69.57 67.77 98.69
N TYR A 100 69.32 66.89 99.68
CA TYR A 100 69.34 65.42 99.55
C TYR A 100 67.98 64.78 99.89
N GLU A 101 67.39 63.97 98.99
CA GLU A 101 66.15 63.17 99.19
C GLU A 101 66.39 61.64 99.05
N PRO A 102 65.84 60.77 99.91
CA PRO A 102 66.15 59.33 99.93
C PRO A 102 65.27 58.42 99.02
N PRO A 103 65.80 57.26 98.56
CA PRO A 103 65.25 56.44 97.46
C PRO A 103 64.02 55.54 97.74
N VAL A 104 63.59 55.34 98.98
CA VAL A 104 62.61 54.26 99.30
C VAL A 104 61.15 54.62 98.92
N VAL A 105 60.80 55.91 98.97
CA VAL A 105 59.42 56.38 98.72
C VAL A 105 59.11 56.46 97.21
N SER A 106 60.11 56.61 96.34
CA SER A 106 59.90 56.61 94.88
C SER A 106 59.56 55.21 94.35
N LEU A 107 60.20 54.16 94.89
CA LEU A 107 60.04 52.79 94.41
C LEU A 107 58.64 52.22 94.70
N VAL A 108 58.06 52.52 95.86
CA VAL A 108 56.70 52.06 96.22
C VAL A 108 55.63 52.72 95.34
N LYS A 109 55.79 54.00 95.00
CA LYS A 109 54.88 54.69 94.07
C LYS A 109 54.98 54.09 92.66
N GLN A 110 56.19 53.82 92.20
CA GLN A 110 56.43 53.16 90.91
C GLN A 110 55.70 51.81 90.84
N TYR A 111 55.85 50.94 91.84
CA TYR A 111 55.17 49.64 91.84
C TYR A 111 53.64 49.73 91.87
N LEU A 112 53.07 50.71 92.58
CA LEU A 112 51.62 50.91 92.58
C LEU A 112 51.10 51.32 91.19
N ASP A 113 51.81 52.23 90.52
CA ASP A 113 51.42 52.71 89.19
C ASP A 113 51.60 51.61 88.13
N ASP A 114 52.69 50.84 88.20
CA ASP A 114 52.91 49.66 87.34
C ASP A 114 51.79 48.61 87.53
N THR A 115 51.35 48.38 88.77
CA THR A 115 50.28 47.41 89.07
C THR A 115 48.92 47.87 88.52
N LYS A 116 48.61 49.18 88.58
CA LYS A 116 47.39 49.72 87.99
C LYS A 116 47.42 49.63 86.46
N ALA A 117 48.54 49.96 85.84
CA ALA A 117 48.72 49.82 84.40
C ALA A 117 48.56 48.37 83.93
N ALA A 118 49.11 47.40 84.69
CA ALA A 118 48.95 45.98 84.43
C ALA A 118 47.48 45.52 84.56
N ARG A 119 46.77 45.98 85.60
CA ARG A 119 45.33 45.70 85.77
C ARG A 119 44.51 46.25 84.61
N ASP A 120 44.71 47.50 84.23
CA ASP A 120 43.93 48.14 83.17
C ASP A 120 44.19 47.44 81.82
N THR A 121 45.44 47.06 81.56
CA THR A 121 45.80 46.22 80.40
C THR A 121 45.08 44.87 80.42
N ALA A 122 44.98 44.22 81.58
CA ALA A 122 44.28 42.94 81.73
C ALA A 122 42.75 43.07 81.54
N VAL A 123 42.15 44.18 81.98
CA VAL A 123 40.72 44.46 81.75
C VAL A 123 40.46 44.67 80.27
N THR A 124 41.25 45.49 79.57
CA THR A 124 41.11 45.67 78.12
C THR A 124 41.31 44.37 77.35
N ALA A 125 42.28 43.53 77.75
CA ALA A 125 42.46 42.22 77.14
C ALA A 125 41.26 41.29 77.35
N ALA A 126 40.58 41.36 78.51
CA ALA A 126 39.37 40.59 78.77
C ALA A 126 38.16 41.10 77.96
N GLU A 127 38.03 42.42 77.79
CA GLU A 127 37.03 43.03 76.91
C GLU A 127 37.22 42.58 75.45
N SER A 128 38.47 42.58 74.95
CA SER A 128 38.77 42.06 73.61
C SER A 128 38.44 40.57 73.42
N VAL A 129 38.47 39.76 74.50
CA VAL A 129 38.01 38.36 74.43
C VAL A 129 36.49 38.27 74.32
N GLY A 130 35.75 39.21 74.91
CA GLY A 130 34.31 39.36 74.71
C GLY A 130 33.98 39.70 73.26
N ASP A 131 34.70 40.65 72.67
CA ASP A 131 34.53 41.00 71.25
C ASP A 131 34.81 39.80 70.32
N ILE A 132 35.85 39.01 70.64
CA ILE A 132 36.13 37.75 69.91
C ILE A 132 34.98 36.75 70.03
N ALA A 133 34.32 36.67 71.20
CA ALA A 133 33.20 35.76 71.38
C ALA A 133 31.98 36.19 70.54
N ASP A 134 31.73 37.49 70.42
CA ASP A 134 30.69 38.05 69.56
C ASP A 134 31.01 37.85 68.07
N ASP A 135 32.28 38.07 67.66
CA ASP A 135 32.75 37.77 66.31
C ASP A 135 32.58 36.28 65.95
N VAL A 136 32.88 35.37 66.89
CA VAL A 136 32.69 33.92 66.70
C VAL A 136 31.20 33.56 66.58
N ALA A 137 30.32 34.23 67.31
CA ALA A 137 28.87 34.06 67.17
C ALA A 137 28.41 34.52 65.78
N GLN A 138 28.87 35.69 65.31
CA GLN A 138 28.55 36.20 63.98
C GLN A 138 29.06 35.28 62.87
N ILE A 139 30.28 34.75 62.97
CA ILE A 139 30.83 33.77 62.01
C ILE A 139 29.95 32.52 61.93
N THR A 140 29.36 32.10 63.04
CA THR A 140 28.47 30.94 63.08
C THR A 140 27.15 31.24 62.36
N GLU A 141 26.59 32.43 62.55
CA GLU A 141 25.38 32.88 61.84
C GLU A 141 25.63 33.04 60.34
N ASP A 142 26.74 33.68 59.95
CA ASP A 142 27.14 33.87 58.55
C ASP A 142 27.35 32.53 57.85
N ARG A 143 27.95 31.56 58.56
CA ARG A 143 28.10 30.19 58.06
C ARG A 143 26.74 29.52 57.85
N ALA A 144 25.82 29.65 58.80
CA ALA A 144 24.48 29.08 58.66
C ALA A 144 23.73 29.71 57.47
N ALA A 145 23.84 31.03 57.29
CA ALA A 145 23.27 31.73 56.15
C ALA A 145 23.89 31.28 54.81
N ALA A 146 25.20 31.06 54.76
CA ALA A 146 25.89 30.55 53.59
C ALA A 146 25.50 29.09 53.25
N GLU A 147 25.31 28.25 54.27
CA GLU A 147 24.84 26.87 54.10
C GLU A 147 23.39 26.85 53.56
N LEU A 148 22.50 27.69 54.09
CA LEU A 148 21.13 27.86 53.60
C LEU A 148 21.12 28.31 52.13
N ALA A 149 21.87 29.38 51.79
CA ALA A 149 21.93 29.90 50.42
C ALA A 149 22.48 28.86 49.42
N ARG A 150 23.41 28.01 49.85
CA ARG A 150 23.92 26.91 49.03
C ARG A 150 22.84 25.85 48.79
N ASP A 151 22.06 25.52 49.80
CA ASP A 151 21.02 24.49 49.70
C ASP A 151 19.84 25.00 48.84
N GLU A 152 19.44 26.28 48.98
CA GLU A 152 18.47 26.94 48.08
C GLU A 152 18.96 26.99 46.62
N ALA A 153 20.25 27.24 46.40
CA ALA A 153 20.84 27.23 45.05
C ALA A 153 20.86 25.82 44.43
N ARG A 154 21.01 24.77 45.25
CA ARG A 154 20.91 23.38 44.79
C ARG A 154 19.48 23.04 44.39
N GLU A 155 18.51 23.39 45.23
CA GLU A 155 17.08 23.20 44.93
C GLU A 155 16.69 23.90 43.62
N SER A 156 17.09 25.17 43.46
CA SER A 156 16.87 25.92 42.21
C SER A 156 17.52 25.26 40.99
N ALA A 157 18.69 24.64 41.16
CA ALA A 157 19.37 23.92 40.07
C ALA A 157 18.66 22.61 39.70
N GLU A 158 18.10 21.90 40.70
CA GLU A 158 17.29 20.70 40.52
C GLU A 158 15.98 21.04 39.79
N GLU A 159 15.24 22.05 40.24
CA GLU A 159 14.03 22.55 39.57
C GLU A 159 14.29 22.97 38.12
N ALA A 160 15.40 23.67 37.88
CA ALA A 160 15.81 24.04 36.52
C ALA A 160 16.12 22.80 35.66
N SER A 161 16.63 21.72 36.27
CA SER A 161 16.88 20.46 35.57
C SER A 161 15.58 19.72 35.24
N GLU A 162 14.63 19.68 36.17
CA GLU A 162 13.29 19.12 35.93
C GLU A 162 12.56 19.88 34.84
N SER A 163 12.59 21.22 34.88
CA SER A 163 11.98 22.09 33.86
C SER A 163 12.58 21.85 32.47
N ARG A 164 13.90 21.69 32.36
CA ARG A 164 14.56 21.27 31.10
C ARG A 164 14.07 19.90 30.62
N GLY A 165 13.89 18.94 31.54
CA GLY A 165 13.35 17.62 31.24
C GLY A 165 11.92 17.69 30.69
N LEU A 166 11.04 18.46 31.34
CA LEU A 166 9.67 18.69 30.88
C LEU A 166 9.62 19.36 29.50
N ALA A 167 10.48 20.36 29.26
CA ALA A 167 10.59 21.02 27.97
C ALA A 167 11.04 20.05 26.85
N ALA A 168 11.97 19.13 27.15
CA ALA A 168 12.39 18.09 26.21
C ALA A 168 11.23 17.12 25.88
N VAL A 169 10.45 16.69 26.88
CA VAL A 169 9.27 15.84 26.67
C VAL A 169 8.19 16.55 25.85
N ALA A 170 7.98 17.84 26.09
CA ALA A 170 7.05 18.66 25.31
C ALA A 170 7.49 18.78 23.84
N ALA A 171 8.80 18.94 23.58
CA ALA A 171 9.35 18.98 22.23
C ALA A 171 9.16 17.65 21.48
N VAL A 172 9.37 16.51 22.15
CA VAL A 172 9.10 15.18 21.58
C VAL A 172 7.62 15.02 21.23
N SER A 173 6.72 15.34 22.17
CA SER A 173 5.27 15.28 21.96
C SER A 173 4.81 16.16 20.77
N ALA A 174 5.44 17.33 20.58
CA ALA A 174 5.17 18.21 19.44
C ALA A 174 5.64 17.58 18.12
N GLY A 175 6.80 16.92 18.11
CA GLY A 175 7.30 16.17 16.95
C GLY A 175 6.40 14.99 16.57
N ASP A 176 5.93 14.23 17.56
CA ASP A 176 4.97 13.13 17.36
C ASP A 176 3.65 13.65 16.79
N SER A 177 3.14 14.77 17.32
CA SER A 177 1.93 15.42 16.82
C SER A 177 2.08 15.90 15.36
N SER A 178 3.24 16.45 14.99
CA SER A 178 3.55 16.82 13.61
C SER A 178 3.59 15.61 12.68
N THR A 179 4.15 14.49 13.16
CA THR A 179 4.22 13.24 12.40
C THR A 179 2.82 12.68 12.16
N LEU A 180 1.97 12.67 13.19
CA LEU A 180 0.59 12.22 13.10
C LEU A 180 -0.22 13.11 12.14
N ALA A 181 -0.01 14.42 12.15
CA ALA A 181 -0.63 15.35 11.21
C ALA A 181 -0.27 15.02 9.74
N GLY A 182 1.01 14.73 9.46
CA GLY A 182 1.45 14.32 8.12
C GLY A 182 0.87 12.96 7.67
N GLN A 183 0.69 12.03 8.61
CA GLN A 183 -0.01 10.76 8.35
C GLN A 183 -1.48 10.98 8.00
N HIS A 184 -2.18 11.88 8.72
CA HIS A 184 -3.56 12.24 8.41
C HIS A 184 -3.70 12.95 7.05
N GLU A 185 -2.77 13.82 6.68
CA GLU A 185 -2.75 14.46 5.35
C GLU A 185 -2.57 13.42 4.23
N THR A 186 -1.64 12.47 4.43
CA THR A 186 -1.43 11.36 3.48
C THR A 186 -2.68 10.48 3.35
N ALA A 187 -3.33 10.15 4.47
CA ALA A 187 -4.58 9.39 4.46
C ALA A 187 -5.71 10.16 3.75
N ALA A 188 -5.84 11.47 4.00
CA ALA A 188 -6.82 12.33 3.33
C ALA A 188 -6.59 12.40 1.81
N ALA A 189 -5.33 12.50 1.38
CA ALA A 189 -4.98 12.44 -0.04
C ALA A 189 -5.37 11.09 -0.66
N GLY A 190 -5.11 9.98 0.04
CA GLY A 190 -5.54 8.64 -0.39
C GLY A 190 -7.07 8.51 -0.51
N HIS A 191 -7.81 9.04 0.47
CA HIS A 191 -9.28 9.07 0.40
C HIS A 191 -9.79 9.90 -0.78
N ALA A 192 -9.15 11.03 -1.09
CA ALA A 192 -9.49 11.85 -2.25
C ALA A 192 -9.24 11.10 -3.57
N SER A 193 -8.11 10.41 -3.71
CA SER A 193 -7.83 9.58 -4.89
C SER A 193 -8.86 8.46 -5.06
N ASN A 194 -9.21 7.75 -3.98
CA ASN A 194 -10.23 6.70 -4.01
C ASN A 194 -11.61 7.24 -4.41
N ALA A 195 -11.96 8.45 -3.95
CA ALA A 195 -13.19 9.13 -4.36
C ALA A 195 -13.20 9.47 -5.85
N SER A 196 -12.08 9.97 -6.39
CA SER A 196 -11.93 10.22 -7.84
C SER A 196 -12.05 8.94 -8.66
N SER A 197 -11.38 7.85 -8.27
CA SER A 197 -11.51 6.56 -8.94
C SER A 197 -12.94 6.03 -8.90
N SER A 198 -13.65 6.22 -7.78
CA SER A 198 -15.06 5.83 -7.64
C SER A 198 -15.97 6.65 -8.56
N ALA A 199 -15.70 7.95 -8.73
CA ALA A 199 -16.42 8.80 -9.68
C ALA A 199 -16.21 8.33 -11.13
N THR A 200 -14.96 8.03 -11.53
CA THR A 200 -14.67 7.48 -12.87
C THR A 200 -15.37 6.14 -13.11
N ALA A 201 -15.43 5.26 -12.11
CA ALA A 201 -16.15 3.99 -12.22
C ALA A 201 -17.66 4.19 -12.38
N ALA A 202 -18.24 5.21 -11.75
CA ALA A 202 -19.63 5.58 -11.93
C ALA A 202 -19.90 6.08 -13.37
N ASP A 203 -19.05 6.96 -13.92
CA ASP A 203 -19.17 7.46 -15.30
C ASP A 203 -19.08 6.31 -16.34
N GLN A 204 -18.18 5.35 -16.11
CA GLN A 204 -18.06 4.15 -16.94
C GLN A 204 -19.33 3.28 -16.86
N SER A 205 -19.91 3.16 -15.67
CA SER A 205 -21.15 2.40 -15.46
C SER A 205 -22.35 3.06 -16.16
N GLU A 206 -22.43 4.40 -16.13
CA GLU A 206 -23.44 5.17 -16.86
C GLU A 206 -23.30 4.98 -18.38
N SER A 207 -22.07 5.04 -18.90
CA SER A 207 -21.78 4.79 -20.31
C SER A 207 -22.15 3.37 -20.75
N ALA A 208 -21.86 2.37 -19.90
CA ALA A 208 -22.23 0.98 -20.16
C ALA A 208 -23.76 0.80 -20.17
N ALA A 209 -24.48 1.43 -19.23
CA ALA A 209 -25.94 1.39 -19.18
C ALA A 209 -26.57 1.99 -20.45
N ALA A 210 -26.06 3.14 -20.93
CA ALA A 210 -26.52 3.74 -22.18
C ALA A 210 -26.27 2.82 -23.40
N GLN A 211 -25.11 2.14 -23.46
CA GLN A 211 -24.85 1.18 -24.54
C GLN A 211 -25.76 -0.05 -24.47
N HIS A 212 -26.10 -0.52 -23.26
CA HIS A 212 -27.04 -1.63 -23.08
C HIS A 212 -28.45 -1.27 -23.56
N GLU A 213 -28.90 -0.03 -23.35
CA GLU A 213 -30.16 0.48 -23.90
C GLU A 213 -30.18 0.43 -25.42
N VAL A 214 -29.15 0.98 -26.08
CA VAL A 214 -29.01 0.95 -27.56
C VAL A 214 -28.96 -0.49 -28.10
N ASN A 215 -28.23 -1.37 -27.42
CA ASN A 215 -28.15 -2.78 -27.82
C ASN A 215 -29.51 -3.49 -27.68
N ALA A 216 -30.29 -3.16 -26.65
CA ALA A 216 -31.62 -3.71 -26.44
C ALA A 216 -32.61 -3.23 -27.53
N GLU A 217 -32.57 -1.95 -27.89
CA GLU A 217 -33.36 -1.41 -29.00
C GLU A 217 -33.00 -2.09 -30.33
N THR A 218 -31.70 -2.19 -30.62
CA THR A 218 -31.21 -2.86 -31.85
C THR A 218 -31.65 -4.33 -31.90
N ALA A 219 -31.61 -5.04 -30.77
CA ALA A 219 -32.07 -6.42 -30.69
C ALA A 219 -33.60 -6.54 -30.88
N ALA A 220 -34.37 -5.60 -30.35
CA ALA A 220 -35.81 -5.54 -30.55
C ALA A 220 -36.17 -5.31 -32.04
N ASP A 221 -35.49 -4.37 -32.71
CA ASP A 221 -35.69 -4.10 -34.13
C ASP A 221 -35.34 -5.31 -35.00
N LEU A 222 -34.23 -5.99 -34.70
CA LEU A 222 -33.84 -7.21 -35.41
C LEU A 222 -34.85 -8.34 -35.20
N ALA A 223 -35.40 -8.47 -33.99
CA ALA A 223 -36.44 -9.46 -33.71
C ALA A 223 -37.72 -9.18 -34.51
N VAL A 224 -38.12 -7.91 -34.64
CA VAL A 224 -39.27 -7.50 -35.48
C VAL A 224 -39.01 -7.81 -36.96
N GLN A 225 -37.83 -7.47 -37.49
CA GLN A 225 -37.45 -7.78 -38.88
C GLN A 225 -37.43 -9.28 -39.14
N THR A 226 -36.89 -10.06 -38.20
CA THR A 226 -36.84 -11.53 -38.31
C THR A 226 -38.24 -12.11 -38.31
N ALA A 227 -39.14 -11.61 -37.45
CA ALA A 227 -40.54 -12.05 -37.43
C ALA A 227 -41.26 -11.73 -38.75
N ALA A 228 -41.02 -10.55 -39.34
CA ALA A 228 -41.56 -10.18 -40.66
C ALA A 228 -41.04 -11.12 -41.75
N GLY A 229 -39.73 -11.39 -41.80
CA GLY A 229 -39.15 -12.32 -42.79
C GLY A 229 -39.68 -13.75 -42.66
N ILE A 230 -39.96 -14.22 -41.44
CA ILE A 230 -40.60 -15.53 -41.22
C ILE A 230 -42.03 -15.54 -41.77
N GLN A 231 -42.79 -14.45 -41.63
CA GLN A 231 -44.13 -14.34 -42.19
C GLN A 231 -44.12 -14.37 -43.72
N ASP A 232 -43.18 -13.67 -44.36
CA ASP A 232 -43.01 -13.69 -45.82
C ASP A 232 -42.70 -15.11 -46.32
N VAL A 233 -41.75 -15.81 -45.69
CA VAL A 233 -41.42 -17.20 -46.03
C VAL A 233 -42.62 -18.13 -45.83
N ALA A 234 -43.42 -17.91 -44.79
CA ALA A 234 -44.64 -18.69 -44.56
C ALA A 234 -45.70 -18.44 -45.65
N ALA A 235 -45.83 -17.19 -46.12
CA ALA A 235 -46.73 -16.83 -47.22
C ALA A 235 -46.27 -17.47 -48.54
N ASP A 236 -44.97 -17.40 -48.86
CA ASP A 236 -44.38 -18.05 -50.04
C ASP A 236 -44.56 -19.56 -49.99
N ALA A 237 -44.34 -20.19 -48.84
CA ALA A 237 -44.56 -21.62 -48.66
C ALA A 237 -46.03 -22.03 -48.86
N ALA A 238 -46.98 -21.21 -48.41
CA ALA A 238 -48.40 -21.43 -48.64
C ALA A 238 -48.74 -21.31 -50.14
N GLN A 239 -48.16 -20.35 -50.85
CA GLN A 239 -48.34 -20.19 -52.29
C GLN A 239 -47.78 -21.39 -53.07
N VAL A 240 -46.57 -21.85 -52.75
CA VAL A 240 -45.97 -23.05 -53.36
C VAL A 240 -46.84 -24.29 -53.15
N ALA A 241 -47.46 -24.42 -51.97
CA ALA A 241 -48.39 -25.53 -51.71
C ALA A 241 -49.64 -25.46 -52.58
N ALA A 242 -50.20 -24.27 -52.81
CA ALA A 242 -51.33 -24.05 -53.71
C ALA A 242 -50.96 -24.35 -55.17
N ASP A 243 -49.81 -23.85 -55.63
CA ASP A 243 -49.30 -24.10 -56.97
C ASP A 243 -49.07 -25.60 -57.21
N ARG A 244 -48.55 -26.32 -56.20
CA ARG A 244 -48.39 -27.78 -56.28
C ARG A 244 -49.72 -28.50 -56.48
N GLN A 245 -50.77 -28.13 -55.75
CA GLN A 245 -52.11 -28.71 -55.92
C GLN A 245 -52.70 -28.42 -57.32
N ALA A 246 -52.45 -27.21 -57.84
CA ALA A 246 -52.86 -26.84 -59.19
C ALA A 246 -52.16 -27.70 -60.25
N VAL A 247 -50.84 -27.91 -60.11
CA VAL A 247 -50.06 -28.80 -61.00
C VAL A 247 -50.56 -30.25 -60.92
N GLU A 248 -50.84 -30.76 -59.72
CA GLU A 248 -51.36 -32.13 -59.53
C GLU A 248 -52.73 -32.33 -60.19
N SER A 249 -53.59 -31.29 -60.10
CA SER A 249 -54.89 -31.26 -60.77
C SER A 249 -54.74 -31.22 -62.30
N ALA A 250 -53.84 -30.39 -62.81
CA ALA A 250 -53.52 -30.31 -64.23
C ALA A 250 -52.94 -31.63 -64.77
N ALA A 251 -52.05 -32.28 -64.01
CA ALA A 251 -51.47 -33.57 -64.36
C ALA A 251 -52.55 -34.67 -64.46
N SER A 252 -53.54 -34.64 -63.57
CA SER A 252 -54.69 -35.55 -63.59
C SER A 252 -55.58 -35.32 -64.82
N ALA A 253 -55.81 -34.06 -65.20
CA ALA A 253 -56.52 -33.70 -66.43
C ALA A 253 -55.77 -34.22 -67.67
N VAL A 254 -54.46 -34.00 -67.75
CA VAL A 254 -53.61 -34.51 -68.86
C VAL A 254 -53.62 -36.04 -68.92
N ALA A 255 -53.64 -36.73 -67.78
CA ALA A 255 -53.76 -38.19 -67.77
C ALA A 255 -55.11 -38.66 -68.35
N THR A 256 -56.19 -37.95 -68.06
CA THR A 256 -57.53 -38.21 -68.61
C THR A 256 -57.57 -37.96 -70.12
N ASP A 257 -56.98 -36.85 -70.58
CA ASP A 257 -56.87 -36.55 -72.02
C ASP A 257 -56.04 -37.63 -72.75
N ARG A 258 -54.94 -38.07 -72.15
CA ARG A 258 -54.10 -39.15 -72.73
C ARG A 258 -54.86 -40.47 -72.83
N GLN A 259 -55.69 -40.80 -71.84
CA GLN A 259 -56.55 -41.99 -71.91
C GLN A 259 -57.56 -41.85 -73.04
N THR A 260 -58.21 -40.69 -73.14
CA THR A 260 -59.17 -40.38 -74.22
C THR A 260 -58.53 -40.52 -75.61
N VAL A 261 -57.31 -40.01 -75.80
CA VAL A 261 -56.55 -40.16 -77.05
C VAL A 261 -56.18 -41.62 -77.30
N THR A 262 -55.83 -42.38 -76.26
CA THR A 262 -55.52 -43.81 -76.38
C THR A 262 -56.74 -44.61 -76.82
N ASP A 263 -57.90 -44.34 -76.23
CA ASP A 263 -59.18 -44.97 -76.57
C ASP A 263 -59.58 -44.62 -78.00
N ALA A 264 -59.50 -43.34 -78.38
CA ALA A 264 -59.76 -42.87 -79.74
C ALA A 264 -58.82 -43.53 -80.76
N ARG A 265 -57.53 -43.67 -80.43
CA ARG A 265 -56.57 -44.40 -81.26
C ARG A 265 -56.97 -45.88 -81.41
N GLY A 266 -57.43 -46.51 -80.34
CA GLY A 266 -57.95 -47.88 -80.38
C GLY A 266 -59.10 -48.04 -81.38
N VAL A 267 -60.08 -47.12 -81.35
CA VAL A 267 -61.18 -47.08 -82.32
C VAL A 267 -60.68 -46.94 -83.76
N VAL A 268 -59.71 -46.05 -84.00
CA VAL A 268 -59.13 -45.84 -85.34
C VAL A 268 -58.38 -47.10 -85.83
N VAL A 269 -57.65 -47.79 -84.96
CA VAL A 269 -56.98 -49.04 -85.31
C VAL A 269 -57.99 -50.12 -85.70
N THR A 270 -59.05 -50.31 -84.90
CA THR A 270 -60.13 -51.24 -85.24
C THR A 270 -60.77 -50.89 -86.58
N ALA A 271 -61.10 -49.61 -86.81
CA ALA A 271 -61.68 -49.16 -88.07
C ALA A 271 -60.72 -49.38 -89.26
N LYS A 272 -59.41 -49.24 -89.06
CA LYS A 272 -58.41 -49.54 -90.09
C LYS A 272 -58.40 -51.04 -90.42
N ASP A 273 -58.46 -51.91 -89.42
CA ASP A 273 -58.50 -53.36 -89.61
C ASP A 273 -59.79 -53.78 -90.34
N ASP A 274 -60.93 -53.17 -89.99
CA ASP A 274 -62.20 -53.34 -90.70
C ASP A 274 -62.08 -52.94 -92.18
N VAL A 275 -61.42 -51.81 -92.48
CA VAL A 275 -61.20 -51.36 -93.87
C VAL A 275 -60.31 -52.32 -94.67
N GLU A 276 -59.25 -52.87 -94.05
CA GLU A 276 -58.41 -53.88 -94.70
C GLU A 276 -59.19 -55.18 -94.97
N GLN A 277 -60.08 -55.57 -94.05
CA GLN A 277 -60.97 -56.70 -94.26
C GLN A 277 -61.94 -56.45 -95.41
N VAL A 278 -62.59 -55.27 -95.45
CA VAL A 278 -63.46 -54.87 -96.56
C VAL A 278 -62.71 -54.89 -97.90
N LYS A 279 -61.45 -54.45 -97.92
CA LYS A 279 -60.62 -54.49 -99.14
C LYS A 279 -60.36 -55.93 -99.62
N LEU A 280 -60.07 -56.85 -98.70
CA LEU A 280 -59.93 -58.28 -98.98
C LEU A 280 -61.23 -58.86 -99.54
N ASP A 281 -62.37 -58.55 -98.91
CA ASP A 281 -63.69 -59.00 -99.34
C ASP A 281 -64.01 -58.50 -100.76
N VAL A 282 -63.74 -57.22 -101.04
CA VAL A 282 -63.91 -56.62 -102.38
C VAL A 282 -63.03 -57.31 -103.42
N HIS A 283 -61.78 -57.64 -103.10
CA HIS A 283 -60.90 -58.39 -104.00
C HIS A 283 -61.46 -59.78 -104.30
N GLN A 284 -61.97 -60.49 -103.30
CA GLN A 284 -62.56 -61.81 -103.48
C GLN A 284 -63.84 -61.78 -104.31
N VAL A 285 -64.70 -60.78 -104.08
CA VAL A 285 -65.89 -60.52 -104.91
C VAL A 285 -65.50 -60.22 -106.35
N LYS A 286 -64.48 -59.38 -106.57
CA LYS A 286 -63.97 -59.07 -107.91
C LYS A 286 -63.51 -60.34 -108.64
N SER A 287 -62.69 -61.18 -108.01
CA SER A 287 -62.24 -62.44 -108.60
C SER A 287 -63.41 -63.39 -108.91
N SER A 288 -64.43 -63.41 -108.05
CA SER A 288 -65.65 -64.21 -108.30
C SER A 288 -66.44 -63.69 -109.52
N ILE A 289 -66.53 -62.38 -109.70
CA ILE A 289 -67.14 -61.75 -110.88
C ILE A 289 -66.33 -62.08 -112.15
N GLU A 290 -65.00 -61.96 -112.11
CA GLU A 290 -64.11 -62.27 -113.25
C GLU A 290 -64.22 -63.75 -113.66
N ASN A 291 -64.27 -64.67 -112.69
CA ASN A 291 -64.51 -66.09 -112.95
C ASN A 291 -65.89 -66.32 -113.59
N THR A 292 -66.92 -65.66 -113.09
CA THR A 292 -68.27 -65.75 -113.65
C THR A 292 -68.32 -65.20 -115.07
N ALA A 293 -67.70 -64.06 -115.33
CA ALA A 293 -67.61 -63.48 -116.67
C ALA A 293 -66.88 -64.40 -117.66
N THR A 294 -65.77 -65.02 -117.21
CA THR A 294 -65.03 -66.01 -118.01
C THR A 294 -65.89 -67.23 -118.33
N LEU A 295 -66.64 -67.74 -117.35
CA LEU A 295 -67.56 -68.87 -117.56
C LEU A 295 -68.68 -68.50 -118.54
N VAL A 296 -69.24 -67.30 -118.44
CA VAL A 296 -70.24 -66.78 -119.40
C VAL A 296 -69.66 -66.72 -120.80
N ASP A 297 -68.45 -66.18 -120.99
CA ASP A 297 -67.79 -66.06 -122.29
C ASP A 297 -67.50 -67.43 -122.93
N GLN A 298 -67.02 -68.39 -122.12
CA GLN A 298 -66.84 -69.78 -122.53
C GLN A 298 -68.17 -70.43 -122.94
N THR A 299 -69.22 -70.21 -122.15
CA THR A 299 -70.57 -70.75 -122.44
C THR A 299 -71.12 -70.13 -123.72
N LEU A 300 -70.92 -68.82 -123.94
CA LEU A 300 -71.35 -68.12 -125.16
C LEU A 300 -70.58 -68.63 -126.39
N THR A 301 -69.28 -68.85 -126.26
CA THR A 301 -68.44 -69.44 -127.31
C THR A 301 -68.90 -70.86 -127.66
N GLN A 302 -69.21 -71.67 -126.64
CA GLN A 302 -69.73 -73.02 -126.82
C GLN A 302 -71.09 -73.00 -127.53
N TYR A 303 -72.02 -72.13 -127.10
CA TYR A 303 -73.30 -71.92 -127.78
C TYR A 303 -73.12 -71.44 -129.22
N GLY A 304 -72.18 -70.52 -129.47
CA GLY A 304 -71.84 -70.03 -130.81
C GLY A 304 -71.32 -71.15 -131.72
N ALA A 305 -70.43 -72.01 -131.22
CA ALA A 305 -69.93 -73.18 -131.95
C ALA A 305 -71.04 -74.22 -132.21
N GLN A 306 -71.91 -74.48 -131.23
CA GLN A 306 -73.09 -75.34 -131.39
C GLN A 306 -74.02 -74.79 -132.47
N PHE A 307 -74.32 -73.49 -132.43
CA PHE A 307 -75.18 -72.84 -133.42
C PHE A 307 -74.60 -72.92 -134.84
N VAL A 308 -73.28 -72.72 -135.02
CA VAL A 308 -72.63 -72.89 -136.33
C VAL A 308 -72.72 -74.35 -136.81
N THR A 309 -72.51 -75.31 -135.92
CA THR A 309 -72.61 -76.75 -136.22
C THR A 309 -74.03 -77.13 -136.64
N GLU A 310 -75.05 -76.67 -135.91
CA GLU A 310 -76.46 -76.88 -136.25
C GLU A 310 -76.84 -76.20 -137.58
N ARG A 311 -76.32 -74.98 -137.82
CA ARG A 311 -76.51 -74.26 -139.09
C ARG A 311 -75.88 -75.03 -140.26
N GLU A 312 -74.67 -75.56 -140.10
CA GLU A 312 -73.97 -76.36 -141.12
C GLU A 312 -74.69 -77.68 -141.39
N LEU A 313 -75.15 -78.38 -140.35
CA LEU A 313 -76.01 -79.56 -140.49
C LEU A 313 -77.32 -79.25 -141.23
N SER A 314 -77.93 -78.10 -140.96
CA SER A 314 -79.13 -77.63 -141.67
C SER A 314 -78.86 -77.28 -143.13
N GLN A 315 -77.74 -76.61 -143.43
CA GLN A 315 -77.31 -76.35 -144.82
C GLN A 315 -76.96 -77.64 -145.58
N GLN A 316 -76.35 -78.60 -144.90
CA GLN A 316 -76.10 -79.93 -145.47
C GLN A 316 -77.41 -80.66 -145.78
N ALA A 317 -78.40 -80.61 -144.88
CA ALA A 317 -79.72 -81.18 -145.13
C ALA A 317 -80.43 -80.53 -146.34
N VAL A 318 -80.29 -79.21 -146.54
CA VAL A 318 -80.81 -78.50 -147.72
C VAL A 318 -80.06 -78.93 -149.01
N THR A 319 -78.74 -79.10 -148.94
CA THR A 319 -77.91 -79.55 -150.07
C THR A 319 -78.23 -80.98 -150.47
N ASP A 320 -78.44 -81.87 -149.49
CA ASP A 320 -78.83 -83.25 -149.72
C ASP A 320 -80.25 -83.33 -150.33
N ALA A 321 -81.18 -82.50 -149.88
CA ALA A 321 -82.51 -82.38 -150.48
C ALA A 321 -82.48 -81.88 -151.93
N THR A 322 -81.60 -80.93 -152.24
CA THR A 322 -81.41 -80.39 -153.61
C THR A 322 -80.81 -81.45 -154.54
N THR A 323 -79.86 -82.25 -154.03
CA THR A 323 -79.23 -83.35 -154.79
C THR A 323 -80.19 -84.52 -155.02
N GLN A 324 -81.13 -84.75 -154.09
CA GLN A 324 -82.22 -85.73 -154.25
C GLN A 324 -83.22 -85.30 -155.33
N ALA A 325 -83.48 -83.98 -155.46
CA ALA A 325 -84.34 -83.43 -156.51
C ALA A 325 -83.69 -83.55 -157.90
N GLN A 326 -82.38 -83.30 -158.02
CA GLN A 326 -81.67 -83.44 -159.30
C GLN A 326 -81.63 -84.89 -159.81
N ARG A 327 -81.49 -85.87 -158.92
CA ARG A 327 -81.57 -87.31 -159.28
C ARG A 327 -82.96 -87.77 -159.74
N ALA A 328 -84.01 -87.02 -159.45
CA ALA A 328 -85.37 -87.30 -159.92
C ALA A 328 -85.65 -86.68 -161.31
N GLU A 329 -85.00 -85.55 -161.64
CA GLU A 329 -85.05 -84.96 -163.00
C GLU A 329 -84.20 -85.75 -164.00
N ASP A 330 -83.00 -86.21 -163.61
CA ASP A 330 -82.07 -86.92 -164.50
C ASP A 330 -82.56 -88.31 -164.97
N ALA A 331 -83.59 -88.88 -164.31
CA ALA A 331 -84.16 -90.19 -164.67
C ALA A 331 -85.30 -90.12 -165.71
N ALA A 332 -85.82 -88.93 -166.03
CA ALA A 332 -87.04 -88.78 -166.83
C ALA A 332 -86.82 -88.42 -168.31
N GLU A 333 -85.65 -87.88 -168.72
CA GLU A 333 -85.51 -87.28 -170.07
C GLU A 333 -84.36 -87.85 -170.93
N GLY A 334 -83.81 -89.01 -170.54
CA GLY A 334 -82.71 -89.70 -171.24
C GLY A 334 -83.09 -90.67 -172.37
N ILE A 335 -84.31 -90.67 -172.94
CA ILE A 335 -84.69 -91.64 -174.00
C ILE A 335 -84.86 -91.06 -175.42
N VAL A 336 -84.93 -89.75 -175.63
CA VAL A 336 -85.04 -89.21 -177.01
C VAL A 336 -83.83 -88.35 -177.38
N ALA A 337 -82.74 -89.06 -177.62
CA ALA A 337 -81.88 -88.97 -178.79
C ALA A 337 -81.31 -87.59 -179.21
N GLY A 338 -80.00 -87.44 -178.99
CA GLY A 338 -79.08 -87.34 -180.12
C GLY A 338 -78.43 -85.99 -180.40
N SER A 339 -77.10 -85.99 -180.29
CA SER A 339 -76.12 -85.42 -181.22
C SER A 339 -75.32 -84.14 -180.82
N VAL A 340 -73.99 -84.30 -180.99
CA VAL A 340 -72.91 -83.36 -181.37
C VAL A 340 -72.17 -82.52 -180.31
N LEU A 341 -70.99 -83.05 -179.94
CA LEU A 341 -69.61 -82.49 -179.89
C LEU A 341 -69.30 -81.10 -179.27
N ASP A 342 -68.57 -81.17 -178.16
CA ASP A 342 -67.16 -80.76 -177.94
C ASP A 342 -66.54 -79.59 -178.76
N ASN A 343 -66.31 -78.45 -178.09
CA ASN A 343 -64.99 -77.81 -177.85
C ASN A 343 -65.18 -76.35 -177.35
N ALA A 344 -64.99 -76.10 -176.05
CA ALA A 344 -64.85 -74.74 -175.51
C ALA A 344 -63.97 -74.68 -174.24
N VAL A 345 -62.65 -74.68 -174.48
CA VAL A 345 -61.59 -73.86 -173.82
C VAL A 345 -61.78 -73.48 -172.34
N THR A 346 -60.82 -73.86 -171.48
CA THR A 346 -60.19 -72.94 -170.51
C THR A 346 -58.75 -73.34 -170.15
N THR A 347 -57.87 -72.35 -170.02
CA THR A 347 -56.54 -72.43 -169.38
C THR A 347 -56.20 -71.02 -168.82
N PRO A 348 -55.17 -70.83 -167.96
CA PRO A 348 -54.93 -71.49 -166.68
C PRO A 348 -54.16 -70.60 -165.64
N LYS A 349 -53.88 -71.20 -164.47
CA LYS A 349 -52.66 -71.05 -163.62
C LYS A 349 -52.56 -69.96 -162.52
N ILE A 350 -52.54 -70.51 -161.30
CA ILE A 350 -51.87 -70.10 -160.07
C ILE A 350 -50.33 -70.19 -160.20
N ALA A 351 -49.59 -69.32 -159.48
CA ALA A 351 -48.33 -69.61 -158.76
C ALA A 351 -47.86 -68.35 -157.97
N ASP A 352 -46.77 -68.41 -157.19
CA ASP A 352 -46.57 -68.85 -155.79
C ASP A 352 -45.32 -68.08 -155.25
N ALA A 353 -45.26 -67.78 -153.95
CA ALA A 353 -44.17 -67.22 -153.10
C ALA A 353 -43.60 -65.77 -153.28
N ALA A 354 -43.66 -64.92 -152.22
CA ALA A 354 -42.61 -63.94 -151.77
C ALA A 354 -42.96 -63.01 -150.55
N VAL A 355 -42.61 -63.41 -149.31
CA VAL A 355 -41.74 -62.72 -148.30
C VAL A 355 -41.94 -61.23 -147.86
N THR A 356 -42.36 -61.07 -146.58
CA THR A 356 -41.91 -60.14 -145.47
C THR A 356 -42.35 -58.67 -145.24
N LYS A 357 -42.40 -58.39 -143.91
CA LYS A 357 -42.41 -57.17 -143.06
C LYS A 357 -42.06 -55.79 -143.67
N SER A 358 -42.73 -54.78 -143.11
CA SER A 358 -42.36 -53.35 -142.92
C SER A 358 -43.15 -52.34 -143.76
N LYS A 359 -44.11 -51.62 -143.15
CA LYS A 359 -44.59 -50.27 -143.57
C LYS A 359 -45.31 -49.47 -142.45
N THR A 360 -44.61 -49.06 -141.40
CA THR A 360 -45.03 -47.91 -140.56
C THR A 360 -43.90 -46.87 -140.51
N SER A 361 -44.25 -45.60 -140.75
CA SER A 361 -43.34 -44.52 -141.20
C SER A 361 -42.50 -43.89 -140.07
N PRO A 362 -41.22 -43.50 -140.34
CA PRO A 362 -40.30 -42.82 -139.41
C PRO A 362 -40.78 -41.51 -138.78
N THR A 363 -41.79 -40.86 -139.33
CA THR A 363 -42.29 -39.55 -138.88
C THR A 363 -43.18 -39.61 -137.63
N VAL A 364 -43.69 -40.79 -137.24
CA VAL A 364 -44.51 -40.95 -136.03
C VAL A 364 -43.66 -41.32 -134.81
N GLN A 365 -42.50 -41.95 -135.01
CA GLN A 365 -41.55 -42.26 -133.93
C GLN A 365 -40.78 -41.00 -133.47
N ALA A 366 -40.54 -40.03 -134.35
CA ALA A 366 -39.81 -38.80 -134.02
C ALA A 366 -40.63 -37.74 -133.23
N SER A 367 -41.96 -37.86 -133.18
CA SER A 367 -42.82 -36.97 -132.39
C SER A 367 -43.04 -37.47 -130.95
N LEU A 368 -42.70 -38.73 -130.67
CA LEU A 368 -42.79 -39.32 -129.33
C LEU A 368 -41.53 -39.02 -128.50
N ASP A 369 -40.36 -38.86 -129.13
CA ASP A 369 -39.08 -38.61 -128.45
C ASP A 369 -38.84 -37.13 -128.06
N LYS A 370 -39.74 -36.21 -128.40
CA LYS A 370 -39.57 -34.75 -128.16
C LYS A 370 -40.47 -34.17 -127.05
N ALA A 371 -41.31 -34.99 -126.42
CA ALA A 371 -42.27 -34.55 -125.41
C ALA A 371 -41.91 -34.94 -123.96
N ASP A 372 -40.74 -35.56 -123.72
CA ASP A 372 -40.37 -36.09 -122.40
C ASP A 372 -39.08 -35.48 -121.81
N GLY A 373 -39.11 -34.20 -121.42
CA GLY A 373 -38.25 -33.77 -120.30
C GLY A 373 -37.40 -32.50 -120.43
N ALA A 374 -37.98 -31.38 -120.87
CA ALA A 374 -37.45 -30.09 -120.49
C ALA A 374 -37.78 -29.80 -119.00
N VAL A 375 -36.77 -29.85 -118.11
CA VAL A 375 -36.46 -28.97 -116.94
C VAL A 375 -35.53 -29.71 -115.94
N GLN A 376 -34.25 -29.30 -115.97
CA GLN A 376 -33.17 -29.26 -114.95
C GLN A 376 -32.69 -30.51 -114.16
N GLU A 377 -31.37 -30.78 -114.23
CA GLU A 377 -30.35 -30.67 -113.16
C GLU A 377 -28.95 -31.05 -113.71
N GLY A 378 -27.90 -30.22 -113.52
CA GLY A 378 -26.55 -30.60 -113.99
C GLY A 378 -25.44 -29.53 -114.19
N ASP A 379 -25.52 -28.32 -113.62
CA ASP A 379 -24.37 -27.37 -113.64
C ASP A 379 -23.40 -27.68 -112.46
N THR A 380 -22.20 -28.14 -112.78
CA THR A 380 -21.14 -28.52 -111.84
C THR A 380 -20.44 -27.34 -111.16
N ARG A 381 -20.73 -26.09 -111.54
CA ARG A 381 -20.16 -24.90 -110.89
C ARG A 381 -20.94 -24.44 -109.65
N LEU A 382 -22.13 -25.02 -109.39
CA LEU A 382 -22.99 -24.63 -108.28
C LEU A 382 -22.91 -25.58 -107.06
N THR A 383 -22.01 -26.58 -107.06
CA THR A 383 -21.89 -27.58 -105.98
C THR A 383 -20.46 -27.82 -105.46
N ASN A 384 -19.50 -26.91 -105.71
CA ASN A 384 -18.13 -27.08 -105.19
C ASN A 384 -17.67 -25.91 -104.29
N ALA A 385 -17.93 -26.06 -102.98
CA ALA A 385 -17.24 -25.31 -101.94
C ALA A 385 -15.80 -25.83 -101.80
N ARG A 386 -14.85 -25.26 -102.54
CA ARG A 386 -13.44 -25.61 -102.37
C ARG A 386 -12.91 -24.98 -101.08
N THR A 387 -12.59 -25.82 -100.09
CA THR A 387 -11.87 -25.41 -98.89
C THR A 387 -10.46 -24.94 -99.30
N PRO A 388 -9.99 -23.73 -98.91
CA PRO A 388 -8.64 -23.29 -99.23
C PRO A 388 -7.58 -24.24 -98.67
N THR A 389 -6.57 -24.57 -99.49
CA THR A 389 -5.43 -25.38 -99.03
C THR A 389 -4.72 -24.65 -97.89
N ALA A 390 -4.43 -25.36 -96.80
CA ALA A 390 -3.69 -24.81 -95.68
C ALA A 390 -2.35 -24.26 -96.16
N HIS A 391 -2.07 -23.01 -95.83
CA HIS A 391 -0.78 -22.38 -96.06
C HIS A 391 -0.37 -21.62 -94.80
N SER A 392 0.93 -21.39 -94.67
CA SER A 392 1.54 -20.66 -93.57
C SER A 392 2.40 -19.54 -94.12
N HIS A 393 2.49 -18.44 -93.38
CA HIS A 393 3.42 -17.35 -93.65
C HIS A 393 4.52 -17.32 -92.59
N ALA A 394 5.76 -17.07 -93.01
CA ALA A 394 6.82 -16.73 -92.07
C ALA A 394 6.69 -15.24 -91.68
N VAL A 395 7.20 -14.84 -90.51
CA VAL A 395 7.17 -13.43 -90.06
C VAL A 395 7.85 -12.49 -91.08
N ALA A 396 8.82 -12.99 -91.83
CA ALA A 396 9.49 -12.27 -92.92
C ALA A 396 8.56 -11.91 -94.09
N ASP A 397 7.41 -12.58 -94.25
CA ASP A 397 6.46 -12.34 -95.34
C ASP A 397 5.71 -11.02 -95.17
N VAL A 398 5.81 -10.38 -94.00
CA VAL A 398 5.23 -9.07 -93.72
C VAL A 398 6.35 -8.08 -93.44
N THR A 399 6.70 -7.28 -94.45
CA THR A 399 7.75 -6.26 -94.37
C THR A 399 7.52 -5.32 -93.18
N GLY A 400 8.50 -5.27 -92.27
CA GLY A 400 8.47 -4.42 -91.07
C GLY A 400 7.89 -5.07 -89.81
N LEU A 401 7.29 -6.26 -89.91
CA LEU A 401 6.70 -6.94 -88.74
C LEU A 401 7.76 -7.37 -87.71
N GLN A 402 8.92 -7.88 -88.15
CA GLN A 402 10.00 -8.28 -87.22
C GLN A 402 10.49 -7.10 -86.38
N GLY A 403 10.79 -5.95 -87.00
CA GLY A 403 11.22 -4.75 -86.26
C GLY A 403 10.11 -4.16 -85.37
N ALA A 404 8.85 -4.25 -85.81
CA ALA A 404 7.71 -3.85 -85.00
C ALA A 404 7.52 -4.75 -83.78
N LEU A 405 7.79 -6.06 -83.89
CA LEU A 405 7.75 -7.00 -82.78
C LEU A 405 8.93 -6.80 -81.83
N ASP A 406 10.15 -6.64 -82.36
CA ASP A 406 11.36 -6.42 -81.56
C ASP A 406 11.33 -5.09 -80.78
N GLY A 407 10.56 -4.11 -81.27
CA GLY A 407 10.38 -2.80 -80.62
C GLY A 407 9.27 -2.72 -79.58
N LYS A 408 8.46 -3.77 -79.37
CA LYS A 408 7.28 -3.71 -78.49
C LYS A 408 7.58 -3.88 -76.99
N ALA A 409 8.74 -4.43 -76.61
CA ALA A 409 9.28 -4.36 -75.26
C ALA A 409 10.76 -4.81 -75.24
N PRO A 410 11.68 -4.10 -74.57
CA PRO A 410 13.03 -4.62 -74.32
C PRO A 410 12.95 -5.93 -73.54
N ALA A 411 13.76 -6.92 -73.90
CA ALA A 411 13.82 -8.22 -73.22
C ALA A 411 14.09 -8.10 -71.70
N SER A 412 14.67 -6.98 -71.27
CA SER A 412 14.75 -6.56 -69.87
C SER A 412 14.25 -5.13 -69.75
N HIS A 413 13.11 -4.94 -69.10
CA HIS A 413 12.64 -3.65 -68.63
C HIS A 413 12.39 -3.72 -67.12
N SER A 414 12.33 -2.55 -66.48
CA SER A 414 12.10 -2.41 -65.05
C SER A 414 10.89 -1.52 -64.80
N HIS A 415 10.20 -1.77 -63.70
CA HIS A 415 9.17 -0.88 -63.18
C HIS A 415 9.66 -0.19 -61.91
N SER A 416 9.50 1.12 -61.81
CA SER A 416 9.58 1.82 -60.52
C SER A 416 8.27 1.60 -59.75
N GLU A 417 8.31 1.63 -58.41
CA GLU A 417 7.13 1.40 -57.57
C GLU A 417 5.94 2.31 -57.92
N SER A 418 6.22 3.54 -58.34
CA SER A 418 5.22 4.52 -58.81
C SER A 418 4.44 4.10 -60.06
N GLN A 419 4.97 3.16 -60.85
CA GLN A 419 4.31 2.65 -62.05
C GLN A 419 3.31 1.53 -61.74
N VAL A 420 3.29 1.03 -60.50
CA VAL A 420 2.34 0.02 -60.03
C VAL A 420 1.35 0.69 -59.08
N THR A 421 0.25 1.19 -59.64
CA THR A 421 -0.81 1.87 -58.87
C THR A 421 -1.29 0.99 -57.71
N GLY A 422 -1.22 1.53 -56.49
CA GLY A 422 -1.66 0.85 -55.27
C GLY A 422 -0.60 -0.03 -54.58
N LEU A 423 0.61 -0.18 -55.13
CA LEU A 423 1.68 -0.96 -54.49
C LEU A 423 2.12 -0.33 -53.16
N THR A 424 2.37 0.98 -53.13
CA THR A 424 2.75 1.70 -51.89
C THR A 424 1.68 1.57 -50.82
N ALA A 425 0.40 1.69 -51.21
CA ALA A 425 -0.72 1.55 -50.28
C ALA A 425 -0.86 0.11 -49.75
N LYS A 426 -0.65 -0.90 -50.60
CA LYS A 426 -0.63 -2.31 -50.17
C LYS A 426 0.54 -2.61 -49.24
N LEU A 427 1.73 -2.09 -49.53
CA LEU A 427 2.91 -2.32 -48.69
C LEU A 427 2.79 -1.64 -47.33
N ALA A 428 2.22 -0.43 -47.28
CA ALA A 428 1.94 0.28 -46.02
C ALA A 428 0.91 -0.43 -45.13
N ALA A 429 0.07 -1.30 -45.69
CA ALA A 429 -0.91 -2.09 -44.95
C ALA A 429 -0.36 -3.44 -44.44
N LEU A 430 0.84 -3.85 -44.87
CA LEU A 430 1.46 -5.09 -44.43
C LEU A 430 2.33 -4.86 -43.19
N GLN A 431 2.34 -5.84 -42.28
CA GLN A 431 3.21 -5.84 -41.11
C GLN A 431 4.56 -6.50 -41.47
N PRO A 432 5.71 -5.90 -41.11
CA PRO A 432 7.01 -6.51 -41.38
C PRO A 432 7.22 -7.80 -40.60
N LEU A 433 7.55 -8.91 -41.27
CA LEU A 433 7.84 -10.18 -40.57
C LEU A 433 9.09 -10.10 -39.70
N SER A 434 10.06 -9.27 -40.07
CA SER A 434 11.30 -9.05 -39.33
C SER A 434 11.10 -8.40 -37.96
N GLU A 435 9.97 -7.72 -37.75
CA GLU A 435 9.65 -7.06 -36.48
C GLU A 435 8.72 -7.91 -35.60
N LYS A 436 8.22 -9.05 -36.12
CA LYS A 436 7.30 -9.93 -35.40
C LYS A 436 8.01 -10.63 -34.25
N GLY A 437 7.60 -10.33 -33.02
CA GLY A 437 8.14 -10.96 -31.80
C GLY A 437 9.60 -10.62 -31.51
N GLN A 438 10.14 -9.55 -32.12
CA GLN A 438 11.48 -9.04 -31.85
C GLN A 438 11.44 -7.87 -30.86
N ALA A 439 12.57 -7.60 -30.20
CA ALA A 439 12.72 -6.42 -29.36
C ALA A 439 12.50 -5.14 -30.19
N ASN A 440 11.76 -4.18 -29.64
CA ASN A 440 11.31 -2.94 -30.31
C ASN A 440 10.38 -3.16 -31.53
N GLY A 441 9.88 -4.38 -31.74
CA GLY A 441 8.89 -4.70 -32.76
C GLY A 441 7.47 -4.82 -32.20
N TYR A 442 6.64 -5.64 -32.85
CA TYR A 442 5.26 -5.90 -32.41
C TYR A 442 5.10 -7.33 -31.92
N ALA A 443 4.20 -7.52 -30.95
CA ALA A 443 3.95 -8.81 -30.36
C ALA A 443 2.97 -9.64 -31.23
N PRO A 444 3.27 -10.91 -31.52
CA PRO A 444 2.39 -11.74 -32.35
C PRO A 444 1.21 -12.30 -31.56
N LEU A 445 0.05 -12.39 -32.21
CA LEU A 445 -1.08 -13.16 -31.70
C LEU A 445 -0.93 -14.65 -32.07
N ASP A 446 -1.39 -15.52 -31.19
CA ASP A 446 -1.50 -16.96 -31.40
C ASP A 446 -2.71 -17.32 -32.28
N ALA A 447 -2.90 -18.63 -32.53
CA ALA A 447 -4.00 -19.13 -33.37
C ALA A 447 -5.41 -18.80 -32.83
N THR A 448 -5.51 -18.40 -31.55
CA THR A 448 -6.77 -17.98 -30.90
C THR A 448 -6.94 -16.47 -30.86
N GLY A 449 -6.02 -15.71 -31.46
CA GLY A 449 -6.05 -14.25 -31.46
C GLY A 449 -5.59 -13.62 -30.15
N LYS A 450 -4.87 -14.37 -29.30
CA LYS A 450 -4.36 -13.87 -28.01
C LYS A 450 -2.85 -13.75 -28.01
N LEU A 451 -2.30 -12.96 -27.09
CA LEU A 451 -0.87 -12.85 -26.93
C LEU A 451 -0.32 -14.10 -26.22
N ALA A 452 0.60 -14.83 -26.85
CA ALA A 452 1.21 -16.01 -26.23
C ALA A 452 2.01 -15.63 -24.98
N ALA A 453 1.99 -16.50 -23.95
CA ALA A 453 2.60 -16.24 -22.64
C ALA A 453 4.10 -15.87 -22.70
N ALA A 454 4.84 -16.36 -23.71
CA ALA A 454 6.25 -16.03 -23.92
C ALA A 454 6.51 -14.54 -24.20
N TYR A 455 5.49 -13.78 -24.61
CA TYR A 455 5.55 -12.33 -24.85
C TYR A 455 4.91 -11.51 -23.72
N GLN A 456 4.44 -12.17 -22.65
CA GLN A 456 3.86 -11.52 -21.48
C GLN A 456 4.94 -11.37 -20.39
N PRO A 457 4.93 -10.27 -19.61
CA PRO A 457 5.84 -10.12 -18.48
C PRO A 457 5.56 -11.14 -17.37
N SER A 458 6.59 -11.52 -16.60
CA SER A 458 6.51 -12.55 -15.54
C SER A 458 5.68 -12.20 -14.30
N TYR A 459 5.02 -11.03 -14.30
CA TYR A 459 4.17 -10.54 -13.22
C TYR A 459 2.69 -10.48 -13.63
N VAL A 460 2.35 -11.02 -14.80
CA VAL A 460 0.96 -11.21 -15.24
C VAL A 460 0.59 -12.67 -14.94
N ASP A 461 0.14 -12.92 -13.71
CA ASP A 461 -0.46 -14.20 -13.33
C ASP A 461 -1.98 -14.12 -13.51
N ASP A 462 -2.58 -15.11 -14.18
CA ASP A 462 -4.03 -15.17 -14.35
C ASP A 462 -4.71 -15.38 -12.99
N VAL A 463 -5.66 -14.50 -12.65
CA VAL A 463 -6.60 -14.68 -11.54
C VAL A 463 -7.88 -15.30 -12.08
N LEU A 464 -8.15 -16.54 -11.69
CA LEU A 464 -9.32 -17.30 -12.12
C LEU A 464 -10.33 -17.39 -10.98
N GLU A 465 -11.54 -16.88 -11.21
CA GLU A 465 -12.62 -16.88 -10.24
C GLU A 465 -13.62 -18.00 -10.53
N TYR A 466 -13.96 -18.78 -9.49
CA TYR A 466 -14.95 -19.85 -9.59
C TYR A 466 -15.96 -19.75 -8.45
N ALA A 467 -17.15 -20.29 -8.66
CA ALA A 467 -18.24 -20.25 -7.68
C ALA A 467 -17.81 -20.85 -6.32
N ASN A 468 -17.04 -21.94 -6.31
CA ASN A 468 -16.52 -22.60 -5.11
C ASN A 468 -15.30 -23.47 -5.44
N LEU A 469 -14.63 -24.03 -4.42
CA LEU A 469 -13.44 -24.89 -4.58
C LEU A 469 -13.70 -26.16 -5.42
N ALA A 470 -14.92 -26.72 -5.39
CA ALA A 470 -15.26 -27.91 -6.18
C ALA A 470 -15.46 -27.60 -7.68
N ALA A 471 -15.67 -26.33 -8.03
CA ALA A 471 -15.75 -25.87 -9.41
C ALA A 471 -14.36 -25.57 -10.01
N PHE A 472 -13.27 -25.68 -9.24
CA PHE A 472 -11.93 -25.56 -9.78
C PHE A 472 -11.64 -26.73 -10.73
N PRO A 473 -10.80 -26.53 -11.77
CA PRO A 473 -10.33 -27.62 -12.63
C PRO A 473 -9.78 -28.80 -11.81
N SER A 474 -10.01 -30.03 -12.26
CA SER A 474 -9.47 -31.23 -11.59
C SER A 474 -7.94 -31.25 -11.53
N THR A 475 -7.28 -30.55 -12.45
CA THR A 475 -5.84 -30.28 -12.43
C THR A 475 -5.63 -28.79 -12.64
N GLY A 476 -5.04 -28.12 -11.65
CA GLY A 476 -4.68 -26.70 -11.76
C GLY A 476 -3.43 -26.47 -12.60
N GLU A 477 -3.24 -25.22 -13.00
CA GLU A 477 -2.04 -24.75 -13.70
C GLU A 477 -1.14 -24.01 -12.70
N THR A 478 0.16 -24.26 -12.79
CA THR A 478 1.16 -23.56 -11.97
C THR A 478 1.25 -22.11 -12.42
N GLY A 479 1.38 -21.16 -11.47
CA GLY A 479 1.43 -19.72 -11.79
C GLY A 479 0.06 -19.05 -11.94
N LYS A 480 -1.04 -19.77 -11.73
CA LYS A 480 -2.38 -19.17 -11.66
C LYS A 480 -2.86 -19.02 -10.22
N ILE A 481 -3.59 -17.94 -9.98
CA ILE A 481 -4.28 -17.67 -8.74
C ILE A 481 -5.74 -18.09 -8.91
N TYR A 482 -6.24 -18.89 -7.99
CA TYR A 482 -7.61 -19.39 -8.03
C TYR A 482 -8.40 -18.80 -6.87
N THR A 483 -9.48 -18.09 -7.16
CA THR A 483 -10.34 -17.45 -6.16
C THR A 483 -11.68 -18.17 -6.10
N SER A 484 -12.09 -18.55 -4.89
CA SER A 484 -13.41 -19.14 -4.63
C SER A 484 -14.36 -18.06 -4.13
N LEU A 485 -15.37 -17.72 -4.94
CA LEU A 485 -16.34 -16.67 -4.65
C LEU A 485 -17.27 -17.02 -3.47
N ALA A 486 -17.49 -18.31 -3.18
CA ALA A 486 -18.31 -18.73 -2.05
C ALA A 486 -17.75 -18.33 -0.68
N ASN A 487 -16.43 -18.16 -0.56
CA ASN A 487 -15.76 -17.91 0.72
C ASN A 487 -14.63 -16.88 0.63
N ASN A 488 -14.45 -16.23 -0.53
CA ASN A 488 -13.39 -15.26 -0.81
C ASN A 488 -11.98 -15.76 -0.48
N ARG A 489 -11.75 -17.08 -0.60
CA ARG A 489 -10.45 -17.70 -0.34
C ARG A 489 -9.64 -17.82 -1.62
N ILE A 490 -8.32 -17.66 -1.46
CA ILE A 490 -7.36 -17.62 -2.56
C ILE A 490 -6.43 -18.82 -2.47
N TYR A 491 -6.30 -19.53 -3.60
CA TYR A 491 -5.52 -20.75 -3.73
C TYR A 491 -4.51 -20.63 -4.86
N ARG A 492 -3.46 -21.45 -4.79
CA ARG A 492 -2.52 -21.73 -5.89
C ARG A 492 -2.44 -23.24 -6.11
N TRP A 493 -2.09 -23.65 -7.32
CA TRP A 493 -1.81 -25.04 -7.62
C TRP A 493 -0.40 -25.43 -7.16
N SER A 494 -0.26 -26.48 -6.36
CA SER A 494 1.04 -26.99 -5.87
C SER A 494 1.74 -27.96 -6.82
N GLY A 495 1.10 -28.30 -7.95
CA GLY A 495 1.51 -29.40 -8.83
C GLY A 495 0.69 -30.67 -8.65
N SER A 496 0.01 -30.83 -7.50
CA SER A 496 -0.85 -32.00 -7.22
C SER A 496 -2.17 -31.67 -6.52
N THR A 497 -2.21 -30.59 -5.74
CA THR A 497 -3.43 -30.12 -5.07
C THR A 497 -3.50 -28.60 -5.08
N TYR A 498 -4.71 -28.05 -4.92
CA TYR A 498 -4.87 -26.65 -4.56
C TYR A 498 -4.45 -26.43 -3.11
N ILE A 499 -3.64 -25.41 -2.88
CA ILE A 499 -3.19 -24.98 -1.55
C ILE A 499 -3.60 -23.52 -1.34
N GLU A 500 -4.19 -23.23 -0.19
CA GLU A 500 -4.58 -21.86 0.17
C GLU A 500 -3.31 -21.01 0.39
N ILE A 501 -3.27 -19.78 -0.13
CA ILE A 501 -2.06 -18.93 -0.10
C ILE A 501 -1.87 -18.28 1.27
N ALA A 502 -2.97 -17.99 1.97
CA ALA A 502 -2.97 -17.44 3.31
C ALA A 502 -4.04 -18.16 4.14
N PRO A 503 -3.80 -19.43 4.55
CA PRO A 503 -4.70 -20.12 5.44
C PRO A 503 -4.60 -19.44 6.81
N SER A 504 -5.37 -18.37 7.00
CA SER A 504 -5.48 -17.72 8.30
C SER A 504 -6.19 -18.71 9.23
N PRO A 505 -5.58 -19.13 10.35
CA PRO A 505 -6.32 -19.77 11.41
C PRO A 505 -7.24 -18.69 11.98
N GLY A 506 -8.47 -18.62 11.45
CA GLY A 506 -9.46 -17.59 11.77
C GLY A 506 -9.83 -17.49 13.25
N SER A 507 -9.33 -18.39 14.10
CA SER A 507 -9.23 -18.21 15.54
C SER A 507 -8.10 -19.08 16.10
N THR A 508 -7.69 -18.80 17.34
CA THR A 508 -6.73 -19.62 18.10
C THR A 508 -7.24 -21.04 18.34
N ASP A 509 -8.56 -21.29 18.24
CA ASP A 509 -9.17 -22.60 18.46
C ASP A 509 -8.92 -23.59 17.32
N VAL A 510 -8.49 -23.08 16.15
CA VAL A 510 -8.25 -23.90 14.95
C VAL A 510 -6.78 -24.33 14.83
N VAL A 511 -5.91 -23.87 15.73
CA VAL A 511 -4.50 -24.28 15.79
C VAL A 511 -4.37 -25.46 16.74
N PRO A 512 -3.96 -26.66 16.27
CA PRO A 512 -3.69 -27.79 17.15
C PRO A 512 -2.61 -27.40 18.19
N GLU A 513 -2.99 -27.38 19.46
CA GLU A 513 -2.08 -27.07 20.57
C GLU A 513 -1.03 -28.19 20.70
N GLY A 514 0.15 -27.98 20.12
CA GLY A 514 1.31 -28.84 20.29
C GLY A 514 2.07 -28.52 21.58
N ALA A 515 2.94 -29.43 22.01
CA ALA A 515 3.80 -29.27 23.20
C ALA A 515 4.65 -27.97 23.22
N THR A 516 4.77 -27.29 22.08
CA THR A 516 5.58 -26.08 21.87
C THR A 516 4.75 -24.79 21.85
N ASN A 517 3.43 -24.84 21.61
CA ASN A 517 2.59 -23.64 21.45
C ASN A 517 1.38 -23.69 22.41
N LYS A 518 1.64 -23.45 23.69
CA LYS A 518 0.59 -23.29 24.71
C LYS A 518 0.31 -21.81 24.95
N TYR A 519 -0.91 -21.34 24.65
CA TYR A 519 -1.35 -19.96 24.92
C TYR A 519 -1.46 -19.64 26.42
N PHE A 520 -1.71 -20.67 27.24
CA PHE A 520 -1.69 -20.60 28.70
C PHE A 520 -0.73 -21.67 29.25
N THR A 521 0.27 -21.24 30.01
CA THR A 521 1.10 -22.16 30.78
C THR A 521 0.35 -22.60 32.04
N ASP A 522 0.60 -23.82 32.50
CA ASP A 522 0.03 -24.33 33.75
C ASP A 522 0.35 -23.38 34.93
N ALA A 523 1.51 -22.71 34.87
CA ALA A 523 1.91 -21.66 35.81
C ALA A 523 0.99 -20.42 35.78
N ARG A 524 0.59 -19.94 34.59
CA ARG A 524 -0.34 -18.81 34.45
C ARG A 524 -1.75 -19.16 34.92
N ALA A 525 -2.23 -20.34 34.58
CA ALA A 525 -3.55 -20.82 35.00
C ALA A 525 -3.62 -20.97 36.54
N LEU A 526 -2.58 -21.55 37.15
CA LEU A 526 -2.49 -21.70 38.61
C LEU A 526 -2.38 -20.34 39.33
N ALA A 527 -1.62 -19.39 38.79
CA ALA A 527 -1.51 -18.05 39.35
C ALA A 527 -2.85 -17.30 39.32
N ALA A 528 -3.60 -17.39 38.22
CA ALA A 528 -4.93 -16.79 38.12
C ALA A 528 -5.93 -17.43 39.11
N ALA A 529 -5.91 -18.75 39.25
CA ALA A 529 -6.76 -19.45 40.22
C ALA A 529 -6.44 -19.07 41.67
N LYS A 530 -5.15 -18.98 42.06
CA LYS A 530 -4.74 -18.56 43.41
C LYS A 530 -5.12 -17.11 43.72
N ALA A 531 -5.07 -16.22 42.75
CA ALA A 531 -5.48 -14.82 42.93
C ALA A 531 -7.00 -14.68 43.15
N GLY A 532 -7.81 -15.51 42.49
CA GLY A 532 -9.27 -15.47 42.60
C GLY A 532 -9.84 -16.07 43.88
N LEU A 533 -9.06 -16.88 44.61
CA LEU A 533 -9.56 -17.75 45.68
C LEU A 533 -9.01 -17.38 47.08
N GLN A 534 -8.75 -16.08 47.32
CA GLN A 534 -8.29 -15.57 48.61
C GLN A 534 -9.38 -15.64 49.71
N VAL A 535 -9.10 -16.27 50.85
CA VAL A 535 -10.07 -16.48 51.95
C VAL A 535 -9.95 -15.38 53.02
N PRO A 536 -11.06 -14.76 53.48
CA PRO A 536 -11.04 -13.80 54.59
C PRO A 536 -10.50 -14.42 55.89
N TYR A 537 -9.57 -13.73 56.56
CA TYR A 537 -8.92 -14.20 57.78
C TYR A 537 -9.01 -13.13 58.90
N PRO A 538 -10.10 -13.13 59.70
CA PRO A 538 -10.23 -12.23 60.85
C PRO A 538 -9.56 -12.82 62.10
N VAL A 539 -8.81 -12.00 62.84
CA VAL A 539 -8.18 -12.36 64.12
C VAL A 539 -8.50 -11.30 65.15
N ALA A 540 -8.82 -11.69 66.39
CA ALA A 540 -8.96 -10.78 67.52
C ALA A 540 -7.94 -11.13 68.60
N LEU A 541 -7.10 -10.16 68.97
CA LEU A 541 -6.04 -10.27 69.96
C LEU A 541 -6.41 -9.36 71.13
N ALA A 542 -6.78 -9.90 72.29
CA ALA A 542 -6.89 -9.03 73.46
C ALA A 542 -5.48 -8.63 73.95
N ALA A 543 -5.36 -7.48 74.58
CA ALA A 543 -4.09 -6.98 75.11
C ALA A 543 -4.14 -6.78 76.62
N THR A 544 -5.33 -6.51 77.17
CA THR A 544 -5.63 -6.54 78.61
C THR A 544 -7.15 -6.49 78.79
N LEU A 545 -7.66 -7.10 79.86
CA LEU A 545 -9.04 -6.89 80.37
C LEU A 545 -9.06 -6.01 81.63
N GLY A 546 -7.88 -5.60 82.12
CA GLY A 546 -7.70 -4.73 83.27
C GLY A 546 -7.42 -3.28 82.87
N THR A 547 -6.95 -2.47 83.83
CA THR A 547 -6.45 -1.12 83.57
C THR A 547 -5.21 -1.17 82.67
N ARG A 548 -5.21 -0.40 81.57
CA ARG A 548 -4.12 -0.34 80.60
C ARG A 548 -2.83 0.23 81.23
N LYS A 549 -1.67 -0.34 80.90
CA LYS A 549 -0.35 0.15 81.35
C LYS A 549 0.66 0.15 80.20
N PRO A 550 1.60 1.12 80.14
CA PRO A 550 2.69 1.10 79.17
C PRO A 550 3.55 -0.15 79.32
N GLY A 551 4.05 -0.67 78.19
CA GLY A 551 4.93 -1.83 78.16
C GLY A 551 4.22 -3.17 78.34
N MET A 552 2.89 -3.20 78.54
CA MET A 552 2.14 -4.44 78.52
C MET A 552 2.25 -5.08 77.14
N THR A 553 2.84 -6.28 77.15
CA THR A 553 2.88 -7.21 76.03
C THR A 553 2.23 -8.48 76.55
N GLU A 554 1.03 -8.79 76.04
CA GLU A 554 0.30 -9.98 76.48
C GLU A 554 -0.01 -10.84 75.26
N LEU A 555 0.36 -12.13 75.35
CA LEU A 555 -0.08 -13.15 74.41
C LEU A 555 -1.45 -13.60 74.89
N VAL A 556 -2.53 -13.00 74.39
CA VAL A 556 -3.87 -13.42 74.81
C VAL A 556 -4.22 -14.77 74.22
N THR A 557 -4.78 -15.61 75.09
CA THR A 557 -5.31 -16.97 74.89
C THR A 557 -5.96 -17.19 73.52
N GLY A 558 -5.45 -18.18 72.77
CA GLY A 558 -6.17 -18.83 71.67
C GLY A 558 -5.53 -18.75 70.28
N THR A 559 -4.57 -17.85 70.04
CA THR A 559 -3.83 -17.78 68.77
C THR A 559 -2.39 -18.21 68.98
N GLY A 560 -2.10 -19.48 68.71
CA GLY A 560 -0.72 -19.92 68.49
C GLY A 560 -0.08 -19.21 67.28
N PRO A 561 1.08 -19.66 66.79
CA PRO A 561 1.63 -19.17 65.53
C PRO A 561 0.57 -19.19 64.42
N LEU A 562 0.58 -18.19 63.54
CA LEU A 562 -0.36 -18.11 62.42
C LEU A 562 -0.33 -19.41 61.61
N ALA A 563 -1.50 -20.01 61.35
CA ALA A 563 -1.58 -21.30 60.66
C ALA A 563 -1.18 -21.20 59.18
N ASP A 564 -1.50 -20.07 58.55
CA ASP A 564 -1.23 -19.79 57.13
C ASP A 564 -0.52 -18.44 56.96
N ALA A 565 0.06 -18.20 55.78
CA ALA A 565 0.55 -16.88 55.42
C ALA A 565 -0.63 -15.93 55.20
N VAL A 566 -0.63 -14.77 55.87
CA VAL A 566 -1.76 -13.83 55.89
C VAL A 566 -1.27 -12.42 55.61
N THR A 567 -2.03 -11.69 54.79
CA THR A 567 -1.88 -10.24 54.63
C THR A 567 -3.07 -9.54 55.27
N PHE A 568 -2.84 -8.85 56.38
CA PHE A 568 -3.84 -8.01 57.03
C PHE A 568 -3.89 -6.63 56.37
N SER A 569 -5.10 -6.15 56.12
CA SER A 569 -5.35 -4.86 55.50
C SER A 569 -5.90 -3.81 56.48
N LYS A 570 -6.33 -4.27 57.67
CA LYS A 570 -7.07 -3.45 58.63
C LYS A 570 -6.84 -3.94 60.07
N MET A 571 -6.63 -2.99 60.97
CA MET A 571 -6.52 -3.17 62.42
C MET A 571 -7.52 -2.26 63.11
N ILE A 572 -8.25 -2.77 64.10
CA ILE A 572 -9.23 -2.00 64.88
C ILE A 572 -8.95 -2.19 66.36
N LEU A 573 -8.78 -1.09 67.10
CA LEU A 573 -8.65 -1.09 68.55
C LEU A 573 -10.02 -0.95 69.19
N THR A 574 -10.35 -1.82 70.14
CA THR A 574 -11.59 -1.78 70.92
C THR A 574 -11.25 -1.63 72.39
N PHE A 575 -11.74 -0.56 73.00
CA PHE A 575 -11.54 -0.23 74.41
C PHE A 575 -12.83 -0.51 75.18
N GLU A 576 -12.72 -1.00 76.42
CA GLU A 576 -13.88 -1.20 77.29
C GLU A 576 -14.31 0.12 77.94
N THR A 577 -13.34 0.88 78.45
CA THR A 577 -13.54 2.27 78.88
C THR A 577 -12.42 3.17 78.36
N ALA A 578 -12.77 4.40 77.97
CA ALA A 578 -11.82 5.39 77.51
C ALA A 578 -10.93 5.93 78.66
N ASP A 579 -9.76 6.45 78.30
CA ASP A 579 -8.90 7.21 79.21
C ASP A 579 -9.60 8.52 79.61
N ALA A 580 -9.37 9.01 80.83
CA ALA A 580 -9.96 10.29 81.25
C ALA A 580 -9.27 11.49 80.57
N SER A 581 -7.98 11.37 80.24
CA SER A 581 -7.21 12.35 79.48
C SER A 581 -5.94 11.71 78.90
N GLY A 582 -5.46 12.25 77.77
CA GLY A 582 -4.28 11.77 77.05
C GLY A 582 -4.59 10.73 75.97
N ASP A 583 -3.55 10.31 75.26
CA ASP A 583 -3.64 9.39 74.13
C ASP A 583 -3.04 8.02 74.50
N THR A 584 -3.65 6.95 73.98
CA THR A 584 -3.09 5.60 74.07
C THR A 584 -2.51 5.21 72.71
N VAL A 585 -1.27 4.72 72.71
CA VAL A 585 -0.60 4.22 71.50
C VAL A 585 -0.48 2.70 71.58
N VAL A 586 -0.97 2.01 70.55
CA VAL A 586 -0.94 0.54 70.46
C VAL A 586 -0.27 0.13 69.16
N GLN A 587 0.57 -0.91 69.20
CA GLN A 587 1.19 -1.48 68.01
C GLN A 587 1.20 -3.00 68.06
N ILE A 588 1.45 -3.61 66.90
CA ILE A 588 1.63 -5.06 66.77
C ILE A 588 3.12 -5.38 66.73
N LEU A 589 3.50 -6.42 67.45
CA LEU A 589 4.81 -7.04 67.34
C LEU A 589 4.69 -8.37 66.59
N LYS A 590 5.65 -8.65 65.72
CA LYS A 590 5.87 -9.93 65.05
C LYS A 590 7.10 -10.59 65.67
N ASN A 591 6.92 -11.75 66.29
CA ASN A 591 8.01 -12.49 66.94
C ASN A 591 8.86 -11.59 67.88
N GLY A 592 8.20 -10.63 68.56
CA GLY A 592 8.83 -9.65 69.45
C GLY A 592 9.37 -8.37 68.79
N GLY A 593 9.46 -8.29 67.46
CA GLY A 593 9.87 -7.09 66.72
C GLY A 593 8.70 -6.21 66.30
N VAL A 594 8.88 -4.89 66.28
CA VAL A 594 7.82 -3.93 65.90
C VAL A 594 7.43 -4.08 64.42
N VAL A 595 6.13 -4.19 64.14
CA VAL A 595 5.62 -4.17 62.75
C VAL A 595 5.41 -2.72 62.32
N ALA A 596 6.22 -2.27 61.35
CA ALA A 596 6.15 -0.91 60.83
C ALA A 596 4.73 -0.53 60.36
N GLY A 597 4.31 0.68 60.70
CA GLY A 597 2.99 1.20 60.32
C GLY A 597 1.79 0.61 61.10
N THR A 598 2.02 -0.24 62.11
CA THR A 598 0.93 -0.74 62.99
C THR A 598 0.74 0.10 64.25
N ALA A 599 1.62 1.06 64.53
CA ALA A 599 1.47 1.97 65.66
C ALA A 599 0.30 2.93 65.41
N LEU A 600 -0.76 2.81 66.21
CA LEU A 600 -1.93 3.66 66.15
C LEU A 600 -2.09 4.44 67.45
N THR A 601 -2.07 5.77 67.32
CA THR A 601 -2.39 6.71 68.40
C THR A 601 -3.90 6.93 68.44
N CYS A 602 -4.51 6.67 69.59
CA CYS A 602 -5.95 6.85 69.80
C CYS A 602 -6.18 7.78 70.99
N SER A 603 -6.76 8.96 70.72
CA SER A 603 -7.09 9.94 71.76
C SER A 603 -8.22 9.47 72.66
N ALA A 604 -8.28 9.96 73.90
CA ALA A 604 -9.37 9.65 74.84
C ALA A 604 -10.78 9.78 74.22
N ALA A 605 -11.00 10.81 73.40
CA ALA A 605 -12.26 11.01 72.68
C ALA A 605 -12.52 9.93 71.62
N ALA A 606 -11.49 9.51 70.88
CA ALA A 606 -11.60 8.47 69.85
C ALA A 606 -11.81 7.06 70.45
N GLN A 607 -11.31 6.80 71.67
CA GLN A 607 -11.48 5.53 72.37
C GLN A 607 -12.96 5.21 72.68
N ALA A 608 -13.77 6.24 73.00
CA ALA A 608 -15.22 6.12 73.20
C ALA A 608 -16.06 6.49 71.95
N GLY A 609 -15.44 7.09 70.93
CA GLY A 609 -16.09 7.66 69.74
C GLY A 609 -16.25 6.69 68.56
N ALA A 610 -16.32 7.23 67.34
CA ALA A 610 -16.50 6.41 66.13
C ALA A 610 -15.30 5.47 65.87
N ILE A 611 -15.57 4.32 65.23
CA ILE A 611 -14.55 3.29 64.90
C ILE A 611 -13.41 3.85 64.02
N ALA A 612 -13.67 4.88 63.23
CA ALA A 612 -12.66 5.50 62.36
C ALA A 612 -11.43 6.01 63.13
N GLY A 613 -11.61 6.62 64.31
CA GLY A 613 -10.51 7.14 65.14
C GLY A 613 -9.70 6.08 65.89
N ARG A 614 -10.06 4.80 65.73
CA ARG A 614 -9.42 3.63 66.34
C ARG A 614 -9.13 2.53 65.32
N THR A 615 -9.13 2.86 64.03
CA THR A 615 -8.81 1.95 62.93
C THR A 615 -7.52 2.38 62.25
N ALA A 616 -6.60 1.44 62.06
CA ALA A 616 -5.46 1.60 61.15
C ALA A 616 -5.70 0.75 59.90
N THR A 617 -5.40 1.32 58.73
CA THR A 617 -5.42 0.59 57.46
C THR A 617 -4.02 0.62 56.87
N GLY A 618 -3.57 -0.52 56.38
CA GLY A 618 -2.25 -0.70 55.79
C GLY A 618 -2.07 -2.12 55.31
N THR A 619 -0.96 -2.43 54.66
CA THR A 619 -0.67 -3.78 54.16
C THR A 619 0.40 -4.41 55.02
N TRP A 620 0.02 -5.38 55.84
CA TRP A 620 0.95 -6.08 56.74
C TRP A 620 0.93 -7.57 56.44
N SER A 621 2.05 -8.09 55.94
CA SER A 621 2.18 -9.49 55.51
C SER A 621 2.96 -10.31 56.54
N PHE A 622 2.41 -11.47 56.85
CA PHE A 622 2.94 -12.41 57.84
C PHE A 622 3.03 -13.80 57.23
N ALA A 623 4.06 -14.55 57.60
CA ALA A 623 4.24 -15.93 57.18
C ALA A 623 3.48 -16.88 58.12
N ALA A 624 3.15 -18.07 57.61
CA ALA A 624 2.74 -19.17 58.48
C ALA A 624 3.85 -19.42 59.52
N GLY A 625 3.48 -19.54 60.79
CA GLY A 625 4.43 -19.69 61.90
C GLY A 625 4.71 -18.40 62.69
N ASP A 626 4.38 -17.21 62.17
CA ASP A 626 4.62 -15.95 62.88
C ASP A 626 3.70 -15.82 64.11
N VAL A 627 4.26 -15.34 65.23
CA VAL A 627 3.51 -15.03 66.45
C VAL A 627 3.28 -13.52 66.54
N LEU A 628 2.01 -13.14 66.65
CA LEU A 628 1.60 -11.75 66.80
C LEU A 628 1.28 -11.45 68.27
N THR A 629 1.84 -10.36 68.79
CA THR A 629 1.51 -9.86 70.13
C THR A 629 1.15 -8.39 70.07
N VAL A 630 0.21 -7.96 70.91
CA VAL A 630 -0.16 -6.55 71.02
C VAL A 630 0.72 -5.89 72.08
N GLN A 631 1.26 -4.73 71.77
CA GLN A 631 1.98 -3.90 72.73
C GLN A 631 1.26 -2.57 72.95
N ILE A 632 1.04 -2.25 74.22
CA ILE A 632 0.63 -0.90 74.64
C ILE A 632 1.91 -0.07 74.82
N VAL A 633 2.16 0.86 73.91
CA VAL A 633 3.36 1.70 73.88
C VAL A 633 3.26 2.80 74.93
N SER A 634 2.11 3.46 75.00
CA SER A 634 1.81 4.51 75.99
C SER A 634 0.31 4.55 76.29
N VAL A 635 -0.05 5.15 77.42
CA VAL A 635 -1.44 5.37 77.85
C VAL A 635 -1.62 6.80 78.35
N GLY A 636 -2.86 7.27 78.41
CA GLY A 636 -3.21 8.56 79.00
C GLY A 636 -2.95 8.63 80.51
N ASN A 637 -3.06 9.84 81.08
CA ASN A 637 -2.70 10.12 82.49
C ASN A 637 -3.59 9.38 83.50
N THR A 638 -4.81 9.01 83.10
CA THR A 638 -5.73 8.16 83.85
C THR A 638 -6.24 7.06 82.92
N PRO A 639 -5.56 5.90 82.84
CA PRO A 639 -5.88 4.89 81.86
C PRO A 639 -7.24 4.22 82.11
N GLY A 640 -8.00 4.03 81.04
CA GLY A 640 -9.21 3.22 81.04
C GLY A 640 -8.91 1.71 81.10
N LYS A 641 -9.96 0.91 81.01
CA LYS A 641 -9.90 -0.55 81.08
C LYS A 641 -10.09 -1.17 79.70
N GLY A 642 -9.54 -2.37 79.53
CA GLY A 642 -9.79 -3.24 78.38
C GLY A 642 -9.15 -2.74 77.08
N LEU A 643 -8.50 -3.64 76.35
CA LEU A 643 -8.05 -3.41 74.98
C LEU A 643 -8.11 -4.72 74.20
N THR A 644 -8.79 -4.70 73.06
CA THR A 644 -8.79 -5.77 72.06
C THR A 644 -8.45 -5.21 70.69
N VAL A 645 -7.58 -5.90 69.96
CA VAL A 645 -7.14 -5.54 68.62
C VAL A 645 -7.66 -6.56 67.62
N SER A 646 -8.54 -6.12 66.73
CA SER A 646 -9.10 -6.94 65.67
C SER A 646 -8.36 -6.67 64.36
N LEU A 647 -7.73 -7.69 63.80
CA LEU A 647 -7.06 -7.68 62.51
C LEU A 647 -7.97 -8.34 61.46
N ALA A 648 -8.10 -7.74 60.29
CA ALA A 648 -8.83 -8.30 59.17
C ALA A 648 -7.96 -8.31 57.92
N GLY A 649 -7.90 -9.47 57.26
CA GLY A 649 -6.99 -9.72 56.16
C GLY A 649 -7.45 -10.86 55.28
N LYS A 650 -6.55 -11.29 54.40
CA LYS A 650 -6.74 -12.45 53.53
C LYS A 650 -5.59 -13.43 53.73
N ALA A 651 -5.92 -14.72 53.88
CA ALA A 651 -4.93 -15.78 53.88
C ALA A 651 -4.59 -16.19 52.44
N GLY A 652 -3.30 -16.47 52.18
CA GLY A 652 -2.89 -17.14 50.96
C GLY A 652 -3.30 -18.62 51.02
N ILE A 653 -3.69 -19.21 49.89
CA ILE A 653 -3.97 -20.64 49.83
C ILE A 653 -2.63 -21.40 49.89
N PRO A 654 -2.45 -22.35 50.82
CA PRO A 654 -1.24 -23.16 50.89
C PRO A 654 -0.97 -23.87 49.56
N ALA A 655 0.32 -24.12 49.28
CA ALA A 655 0.76 -24.69 48.02
C ALA A 655 0.23 -26.10 47.78
#